data_AF-A0A834EUD8-F1
#
_entry.id   AF-A0A834EUD8-F1
#
_cell.length_a   1.000
_cell.length_b   1.000
_cell.length_c   1.000
_cell.angle_alpha   90.00
_cell.angle_beta   90.00
_cell.angle_gamma   90.00
#
_symmetry.space_group_name_H-M   'P 1'
#
loop_
_entity.id
_entity.type
_entity.pdbx_description
1 polymer ?
#
loop_
_entity_poly.entity_id
_entity_poly.type
_entity_poly.pdbx_seq_one_letter_code
_entity_poly.pdbx_strand_id
1 'polypeptide(L)'
;MSKRHRLDLGEDYPSSKKRAGTDGKDRDRDRDREDRSKDRDRERDRGDREREREKEKEKELRASTNAMLISAGLPPLKASHSAHSTHSAHSTHSTHSAHSTHTGHAAHTSLPQCINPFTNLPHTPRYYDILKKRLQLPVWEYKDRFTDILVRHQSFVLVGETGSGKTTQIPQWCVEYMRSLPGPKRGVACTQPRRVAAMSVAQRVADEMDVMLGQEVGYSIRFEDCSSAKTILKYMTDGMLLREAMNDPLLERYGVIILDEAHERTLATDILMGVLKEVVRQRSDLKVIVMSATLDAGKFQIYFDNCPLLTIPGRTHPVEIFYTPEPERDYLEAAIRTVIQIHMCEEEEGDLLLFLTGQEEIDEACKRIKREVDDLGPEVGDIKIIPLYSTLPPQQQQRIFEPPPPKKQNGAIGRKVVVSTNIAETSLTIDGVVFVIDPGFAKQKVYNPRIRVESLLVTAISKASAQQRAGRAGRTRPGKCFRLYTEKAYKTEMQDNTYPEILRSNLGSVVLQLKKLGIDDLVHFDFMDPPAPETLMRALELLNYLAALNDDGDLTELGSMMAEFPLDPQLAKMVIASCDYNCSNEVLSITAMLSGNRGKRTKKNPALQSLGGLRFWFWFLIFSMIVNFIAGFKELILFPKYLVNSFIVT
;
A
#
# COMPACT_ATOMS: atom_id res chain seq x y z
N MET A 1 -21.16 -27.71 -58.23
CA MET A 1 -21.43 -26.98 -59.50
C MET A 1 -22.41 -25.85 -59.21
N SER A 2 -22.10 -24.67 -59.73
CA SER A 2 -22.88 -23.43 -59.68
C SER A 2 -24.32 -23.58 -60.16
N LYS A 3 -25.27 -22.83 -59.58
CA LYS A 3 -26.15 -21.90 -60.32
C LYS A 3 -27.09 -21.08 -59.42
N ARG A 4 -27.16 -19.79 -59.74
CA ARG A 4 -28.09 -18.74 -59.26
C ARG A 4 -29.44 -18.83 -59.98
N HIS A 5 -30.52 -18.45 -59.30
CA HIS A 5 -31.71 -17.66 -59.74
C HIS A 5 -32.60 -17.47 -58.50
N ARG A 6 -32.87 -16.27 -57.97
CA ARG A 6 -33.63 -15.09 -58.44
C ARG A 6 -35.14 -15.35 -58.56
N LEU A 7 -35.92 -14.65 -57.73
CA LEU A 7 -37.32 -14.28 -58.00
C LEU A 7 -37.48 -12.79 -57.68
N ASP A 8 -37.79 -12.03 -58.73
CA ASP A 8 -38.23 -10.64 -58.74
C ASP A 8 -39.76 -10.58 -58.59
N LEU A 9 -40.28 -9.53 -57.97
CA LEU A 9 -41.56 -8.84 -58.27
C LEU A 9 -41.36 -7.41 -57.76
N GLY A 10 -41.62 -6.29 -58.45
CA GLY A 10 -42.16 -5.96 -59.75
C GLY A 10 -42.19 -4.42 -59.78
N GLU A 11 -41.94 -3.82 -60.95
CA GLU A 11 -41.79 -2.38 -61.18
C GLU A 11 -43.11 -1.60 -61.13
N ASP A 12 -43.03 -0.30 -60.83
CA ASP A 12 -43.76 0.76 -61.56
C ASP A 12 -43.01 2.13 -61.40
N TYR A 13 -42.71 2.79 -62.52
CA TYR A 13 -42.19 4.16 -62.72
C TYR A 13 -43.29 4.97 -63.50
N PRO A 14 -43.28 6.33 -63.67
CA PRO A 14 -42.11 7.21 -63.76
C PRO A 14 -42.21 8.69 -63.24
N SER A 15 -41.01 9.25 -63.00
CA SER A 15 -40.49 10.62 -63.18
C SER A 15 -41.34 11.89 -62.93
N SER A 16 -40.84 12.80 -62.09
CA SER A 16 -40.54 14.20 -62.49
C SER A 16 -39.71 14.96 -61.44
N LYS A 17 -38.70 15.71 -61.92
CA LYS A 17 -37.87 16.66 -61.17
C LYS A 17 -38.67 17.89 -60.74
N LYS A 18 -38.46 18.39 -59.52
CA LYS A 18 -38.46 19.84 -59.20
C LYS A 18 -37.64 20.12 -57.92
N ARG A 19 -36.73 21.09 -58.03
CA ARG A 19 -35.90 21.66 -56.95
C ARG A 19 -36.79 22.49 -56.02
N ALA A 20 -36.67 22.31 -54.70
CA ALA A 20 -36.95 23.35 -53.70
C ALA A 20 -36.34 22.99 -52.31
N GLY A 21 -35.49 23.87 -51.76
CA GLY A 21 -35.43 24.17 -50.32
C GLY A 21 -34.37 23.49 -49.44
N THR A 22 -33.12 23.96 -49.51
CA THR A 22 -32.06 23.77 -48.50
C THR A 22 -32.11 24.79 -47.34
N ASP A 23 -33.29 25.31 -46.97
CA ASP A 23 -33.40 26.37 -45.94
C ASP A 23 -33.81 25.89 -44.53
N GLY A 24 -34.17 24.61 -44.38
CA GLY A 24 -34.62 24.06 -43.09
C GLY A 24 -33.50 23.59 -42.17
N LYS A 25 -32.42 23.02 -42.72
CA LYS A 25 -31.35 22.37 -41.92
C LYS A 25 -30.28 23.33 -41.39
N ASP A 26 -30.13 24.51 -41.99
CA ASP A 26 -29.17 25.51 -41.51
C ASP A 26 -29.77 26.36 -40.38
N ARG A 27 -31.08 26.61 -40.38
CA ARG A 27 -31.77 27.34 -39.31
C ARG A 27 -31.76 26.60 -37.96
N ASP A 28 -31.86 25.27 -37.99
CA ASP A 28 -31.80 24.46 -36.76
C ASP A 28 -30.37 24.39 -36.19
N ARG A 29 -29.34 24.38 -37.06
CA ARG A 29 -27.94 24.43 -36.61
C ARG A 29 -27.52 25.78 -36.04
N ASP A 30 -28.05 26.88 -36.58
CA ASP A 30 -27.77 28.21 -36.07
C ASP A 30 -28.48 28.48 -34.74
N ARG A 31 -29.70 27.95 -34.55
CA ARG A 31 -30.38 27.96 -33.24
C ARG A 31 -29.62 27.18 -32.17
N ASP A 32 -29.15 25.98 -32.49
CA ASP A 32 -28.34 25.17 -31.56
C ASP A 32 -27.00 25.83 -31.20
N ARG A 33 -26.43 26.66 -32.09
CA ARG A 33 -25.22 27.44 -31.82
C ARG A 33 -25.50 28.65 -30.94
N GLU A 34 -26.60 29.37 -31.18
CA GLU A 34 -27.00 30.49 -30.34
C GLU A 34 -27.33 30.05 -28.92
N ASP A 35 -28.04 28.93 -28.73
CA ASP A 35 -28.39 28.44 -27.40
C ASP A 35 -27.14 27.97 -26.61
N ARG A 36 -26.18 27.31 -27.29
CA ARG A 36 -24.88 26.98 -26.67
C ARG A 36 -24.03 28.20 -26.32
N SER A 37 -24.16 29.30 -27.05
CA SER A 37 -23.46 30.55 -26.72
C SER A 37 -24.07 31.23 -25.48
N LYS A 38 -25.41 31.27 -25.40
CA LYS A 38 -26.14 31.83 -24.26
C LYS A 38 -25.88 31.05 -22.97
N ASP A 39 -25.74 29.73 -23.05
CA ASP A 39 -25.42 28.91 -21.87
C ASP A 39 -23.97 29.11 -21.40
N ARG A 40 -23.01 29.31 -22.30
CA ARG A 40 -21.63 29.67 -21.92
C ARG A 40 -21.54 31.05 -21.26
N ASP A 41 -22.32 32.01 -21.76
CA ASP A 41 -22.35 33.35 -21.17
C ASP A 41 -23.00 33.33 -19.78
N ARG A 42 -24.04 32.51 -19.57
CA ARG A 42 -24.64 32.28 -18.24
C ARG A 42 -23.69 31.59 -17.26
N GLU A 43 -22.88 30.64 -17.72
CA GLU A 43 -21.85 29.99 -16.87
C GLU A 43 -20.73 30.96 -16.48
N ARG A 44 -20.30 31.84 -17.40
CA ARG A 44 -19.34 32.92 -17.08
C ARG A 44 -19.89 33.89 -16.05
N ASP A 45 -21.13 34.35 -16.23
CA ASP A 45 -21.79 35.26 -15.28
C ASP A 45 -21.95 34.64 -13.89
N ARG A 46 -22.18 33.32 -13.81
CA ARG A 46 -22.20 32.59 -12.53
C ARG A 46 -20.81 32.53 -11.90
N GLY A 47 -19.78 32.23 -12.69
CA GLY A 47 -18.39 32.19 -12.20
C GLY A 47 -17.88 33.55 -11.71
N ASP A 48 -18.26 34.64 -12.37
CA ASP A 48 -17.88 35.99 -11.96
C ASP A 48 -18.61 36.42 -10.67
N ARG A 49 -19.89 36.08 -10.51
CA ARG A 49 -20.63 36.30 -9.25
C ARG A 49 -20.09 35.48 -8.08
N GLU A 50 -19.63 34.25 -8.32
CA GLU A 50 -18.97 33.44 -7.29
C GLU A 50 -17.63 34.03 -6.86
N ARG A 51 -16.83 34.52 -7.82
CA ARG A 51 -15.57 35.22 -7.53
C ARG A 51 -15.78 36.53 -6.76
N GLU A 52 -16.84 37.27 -7.03
CA GLU A 52 -17.19 38.46 -6.24
C GLU A 52 -17.59 38.10 -4.81
N ARG A 53 -18.37 37.04 -4.62
CA ARG A 53 -18.73 36.52 -3.28
C ARG A 53 -17.52 36.02 -2.49
N GLU A 54 -16.56 35.38 -3.15
CA GLU A 54 -15.30 34.97 -2.51
C GLU A 54 -14.45 36.18 -2.08
N LYS A 55 -14.37 37.22 -2.92
CA LYS A 55 -13.68 38.47 -2.57
C LYS A 55 -14.35 39.19 -1.40
N GLU A 56 -15.68 39.20 -1.31
CA GLU A 56 -16.39 39.75 -0.16
C GLU A 56 -16.12 38.95 1.12
N LYS A 57 -16.17 37.61 1.07
CA LYS A 57 -15.84 36.75 2.21
C LYS A 57 -14.39 36.95 2.69
N GLU A 58 -13.44 37.09 1.77
CA GLU A 58 -12.04 37.36 2.11
C GLU A 58 -11.87 38.73 2.77
N LYS A 59 -12.62 39.74 2.32
CA LYS A 59 -12.64 41.09 2.90
C LYS A 59 -13.25 41.10 4.30
N GLU A 60 -14.32 40.34 4.55
CA GLU A 60 -14.93 40.16 5.87
C GLU A 60 -14.00 39.42 6.84
N LEU A 61 -13.40 38.30 6.40
CA LEU A 61 -12.48 37.52 7.22
C LEU A 61 -11.26 38.35 7.62
N ARG A 62 -10.76 39.16 6.69
CA ARG A 62 -9.65 40.09 6.93
C ARG A 62 -10.03 41.23 7.86
N ALA A 63 -11.24 41.78 7.75
CA ALA A 63 -11.73 42.79 8.68
C ALA A 63 -11.81 42.22 10.11
N SER A 64 -12.30 40.98 10.26
CA SER A 64 -12.34 40.26 11.54
C SER A 64 -10.94 40.00 12.10
N THR A 65 -10.00 39.58 11.25
CA THR A 65 -8.60 39.33 11.66
C THR A 65 -7.88 40.63 12.04
N ASN A 66 -8.09 41.71 11.30
CA ASN A 66 -7.51 43.01 11.64
C ASN A 66 -8.10 43.58 12.94
N ALA A 67 -9.39 43.38 13.22
CA ALA A 67 -9.98 43.75 14.50
C ALA A 67 -9.34 42.99 15.67
N MET A 68 -9.06 41.70 15.46
CA MET A 68 -8.37 40.86 16.45
C MET A 68 -6.91 41.30 16.67
N LEU A 69 -6.18 41.63 15.61
CA LEU A 69 -4.80 42.15 15.68
C LEU A 69 -4.73 43.50 16.40
N ILE A 70 -5.68 44.41 16.13
CA ILE A 70 -5.77 45.70 16.81
C ILE A 70 -6.04 45.51 18.31
N SER A 71 -6.91 44.57 18.69
CA SER A 71 -7.16 44.24 20.10
C SER A 71 -5.92 43.66 20.81
N ALA A 72 -4.98 43.10 20.05
CA ALA A 72 -3.71 42.55 20.54
C ALA A 72 -2.52 43.54 20.41
N GLY A 73 -2.76 44.80 20.02
CA GLY A 73 -1.71 45.83 19.87
C GLY A 73 -0.79 45.64 18.67
N LEU A 74 -1.19 44.82 17.69
CA LEU A 74 -0.41 44.52 16.48
C LEU A 74 -0.93 45.29 15.26
N PRO A 75 -0.06 45.65 14.30
CA PRO A 75 -0.46 46.41 13.11
C PRO A 75 -1.33 45.56 12.15
N PRO A 76 -2.34 46.17 11.49
CA PRO A 76 -3.24 45.46 10.58
C PRO A 76 -2.55 45.10 9.25
N LEU A 77 -3.01 44.00 8.64
CA LEU A 77 -2.46 43.47 7.38
C LEU A 77 -2.89 44.34 6.17
N LYS A 78 -1.94 44.82 5.34
CA LYS A 78 -2.17 45.60 4.10
C LYS A 78 -2.44 44.74 2.87
N ALA A 79 -3.34 45.18 1.97
CA ALA A 79 -3.71 44.46 0.75
C ALA A 79 -2.55 44.44 -0.25
N SER A 80 -2.23 43.27 -0.81
CA SER A 80 -1.18 43.10 -1.81
C SER A 80 -1.67 43.55 -3.18
N HIS A 81 -1.09 44.63 -3.71
CA HIS A 81 -1.12 44.92 -5.14
C HIS A 81 0.24 44.58 -5.75
N SER A 82 0.21 43.81 -6.83
CA SER A 82 1.35 43.42 -7.67
C SER A 82 1.97 44.63 -8.39
N ALA A 83 3.29 44.84 -8.25
CA ALA A 83 4.07 45.63 -9.19
C ALA A 83 5.57 45.22 -9.18
N HIS A 84 6.10 45.01 -10.39
CA HIS A 84 7.53 44.92 -10.71
C HIS A 84 8.25 46.27 -10.50
N SER A 85 9.51 46.27 -10.00
CA SER A 85 10.68 46.96 -10.63
C SER A 85 11.92 47.03 -9.71
N THR A 86 13.03 46.44 -10.18
CA THR A 86 14.43 46.91 -10.30
C THR A 86 15.17 47.81 -9.26
N HIS A 87 16.47 47.46 -9.10
CA HIS A 87 17.66 48.26 -8.69
C HIS A 87 17.77 48.69 -7.22
N SER A 88 18.94 48.87 -6.57
CA SER A 88 20.36 48.48 -6.71
C SER A 88 21.12 49.07 -5.51
N ALA A 89 22.20 48.42 -5.06
CA ALA A 89 23.40 48.96 -4.38
C ALA A 89 23.29 50.06 -3.29
N HIS A 90 23.82 49.82 -2.09
CA HIS A 90 25.20 50.21 -1.73
C HIS A 90 25.55 49.93 -0.26
N SER A 91 26.81 49.53 -0.11
CA SER A 91 27.64 49.40 1.07
C SER A 91 27.87 50.69 1.85
N THR A 92 28.03 50.60 3.17
CA THR A 92 28.96 51.45 3.94
C THR A 92 29.66 50.63 5.02
N HIS A 93 30.99 50.60 4.91
CA HIS A 93 31.96 50.13 5.90
C HIS A 93 32.00 51.07 7.11
N SER A 94 32.25 50.52 8.30
CA SER A 94 33.02 51.20 9.35
C SER A 94 33.93 50.19 10.05
N THR A 95 35.23 50.39 9.86
CA THR A 95 36.34 49.69 10.49
C THR A 95 36.62 50.23 11.88
N HIS A 96 36.81 49.36 12.87
CA HIS A 96 37.74 49.61 13.98
C HIS A 96 38.46 48.32 14.37
N SER A 97 39.78 48.40 14.29
CA SER A 97 40.76 47.37 14.63
C SER A 97 41.05 47.34 16.12
N ALA A 98 41.15 46.14 16.71
CA ALA A 98 42.04 45.88 17.84
C ALA A 98 42.46 44.40 17.81
N HIS A 99 43.76 44.17 17.66
CA HIS A 99 44.39 42.87 17.84
C HIS A 99 44.43 42.50 19.33
N SER A 100 43.94 41.32 19.68
CA SER A 100 44.44 40.56 20.81
C SER A 100 44.35 39.06 20.50
N THR A 101 45.52 38.45 20.38
CA THR A 101 45.76 37.02 20.28
C THR A 101 45.23 36.27 21.49
N HIS A 102 44.28 35.35 21.32
CA HIS A 102 44.09 34.22 22.23
C HIS A 102 43.63 32.97 21.47
N THR A 103 44.53 31.98 21.51
CA THR A 103 44.39 30.53 21.36
C THR A 103 42.97 29.98 21.34
N GLY A 104 42.66 29.24 20.26
CA GLY A 104 41.38 28.57 20.06
C GLY A 104 41.05 27.54 21.13
N HIS A 105 39.80 27.55 21.56
CA HIS A 105 39.04 26.39 22.00
C HIS A 105 37.70 26.47 21.27
N ALA A 106 37.54 25.63 20.24
CA ALA A 106 36.26 25.40 19.63
C ALA A 106 35.38 24.71 20.67
N ALA A 107 34.45 25.46 21.26
CA ALA A 107 33.41 24.90 22.11
C ALA A 107 32.50 24.05 21.22
N HIS A 108 32.78 22.75 21.16
CA HIS A 108 31.80 21.75 20.79
C HIS A 108 30.63 21.90 21.77
N THR A 109 29.53 22.48 21.29
CA THR A 109 28.25 22.43 21.98
C THR A 109 27.79 20.97 21.94
N SER A 110 28.18 20.20 22.95
CA SER A 110 27.66 18.85 23.17
C SER A 110 26.16 18.95 23.41
N LEU A 111 25.38 18.27 22.57
CA LEU A 111 23.98 17.97 22.88
C LEU A 111 23.93 17.39 24.31
N PRO A 112 22.98 17.80 25.16
CA PRO A 112 22.83 17.19 26.49
C PRO A 112 22.76 15.67 26.32
N GLN A 113 23.59 14.92 27.03
CA GLN A 113 23.54 13.46 27.00
C GLN A 113 22.21 13.01 27.61
N CYS A 114 21.18 12.87 26.77
CA CYS A 114 19.91 12.33 27.18
C CYS A 114 20.09 10.86 27.56
N ILE A 115 19.58 10.51 28.74
CA ILE A 115 19.52 9.13 29.22
C ILE A 115 18.37 8.43 28.47
N ASN A 116 18.62 7.21 28.01
CA ASN A 116 17.59 6.36 27.43
C ASN A 116 16.57 6.01 28.53
N PRO A 117 15.30 6.38 28.36
CA PRO A 117 14.29 6.21 29.41
C PRO A 117 13.90 4.76 29.71
N PHE A 118 14.32 3.81 28.87
CA PHE A 118 13.98 2.38 29.02
C PHE A 118 15.12 1.60 29.66
N THR A 119 16.36 1.94 29.35
CA THR A 119 17.55 1.27 29.89
C THR A 119 18.17 2.01 31.07
N ASN A 120 17.81 3.29 31.28
CA ASN A 120 18.46 4.22 32.22
C ASN A 120 19.96 4.39 31.99
N LEU A 121 20.44 4.10 30.78
CA LEU A 121 21.82 4.29 30.33
C LEU A 121 21.89 5.44 29.32
N PRO A 122 23.07 6.08 29.12
CA PRO A 122 23.24 7.03 28.04
C PRO A 122 22.90 6.40 26.68
N HIS A 123 22.25 7.17 25.80
CA HIS A 123 22.02 6.71 24.43
C HIS A 123 23.33 6.39 23.69
N THR A 124 23.29 5.37 22.83
CA THR A 124 24.45 4.93 22.05
C THR A 124 24.85 5.95 20.97
N PRO A 125 26.09 5.93 20.45
CA PRO A 125 26.48 6.78 19.31
C PRO A 125 25.58 6.57 18.08
N ARG A 126 25.19 5.32 17.83
CA ARG A 126 24.29 4.93 16.74
C ARG A 126 22.95 5.65 16.82
N TYR A 127 22.38 5.79 18.03
CA TYR A 127 21.16 6.56 18.24
C TYR A 127 21.30 8.00 17.75
N TYR A 128 22.37 8.70 18.12
CA TYR A 128 22.57 10.10 17.71
C TYR A 128 22.77 10.26 16.20
N ASP A 129 23.44 9.31 15.55
CA ASP A 129 23.60 9.32 14.09
C ASP A 129 22.27 9.14 13.36
N ILE A 130 21.40 8.27 13.88
CA ILE A 130 20.05 8.07 13.33
C ILE A 130 19.16 9.27 13.65
N LEU A 131 19.25 9.83 14.86
CA LEU A 131 18.49 11.01 15.31
C LEU A 131 18.73 12.20 14.38
N LYS A 132 19.98 12.48 14.00
CA LYS A 132 20.29 13.58 13.06
C LYS A 132 19.55 13.45 11.74
N LYS A 133 19.42 12.22 11.22
CA LYS A 133 18.70 11.94 9.96
C LYS A 133 17.20 12.03 10.15
N ARG A 134 16.65 11.46 11.24
CA ARG A 134 15.20 11.41 11.44
C ARG A 134 14.59 12.80 11.63
N LEU A 135 15.31 13.72 12.30
CA LEU A 135 14.87 15.10 12.50
C LEU A 135 14.65 15.88 11.18
N GLN A 136 15.22 15.39 10.08
CA GLN A 136 15.06 16.00 8.75
C GLN A 136 13.84 15.48 8.01
N LEU A 137 13.15 14.45 8.53
CA LEU A 137 11.96 13.88 7.88
C LEU A 137 10.79 14.88 7.90
N PRO A 138 9.96 14.92 6.83
CA PRO A 138 8.86 15.87 6.71
C PRO A 138 7.91 15.90 7.92
N VAL A 139 7.65 14.75 8.53
CA VAL A 139 6.75 14.66 9.69
C VAL A 139 7.20 15.53 10.87
N TRP A 140 8.51 15.75 11.07
CA TRP A 140 9.03 16.45 12.25
C TRP A 140 8.61 17.91 12.33
N GLU A 141 8.41 18.59 11.18
CA GLU A 141 7.88 19.95 11.12
C GLU A 141 6.46 20.06 11.71
N TYR A 142 5.75 18.93 11.80
CA TYR A 142 4.36 18.85 12.24
C TYR A 142 4.21 18.19 13.62
N LYS A 143 5.31 17.93 14.35
CA LYS A 143 5.26 17.24 15.66
C LYS A 143 4.36 17.96 16.67
N ASP A 144 4.46 19.29 16.76
CA ASP A 144 3.67 20.07 17.72
C ASP A 144 2.18 20.04 17.35
N ARG A 145 1.86 20.25 16.07
CA ARG A 145 0.48 20.17 15.57
C ARG A 145 -0.12 18.78 15.73
N PHE A 146 0.67 17.73 15.50
CA PHE A 146 0.27 16.35 15.78
C PHE A 146 -0.06 16.15 17.26
N THR A 147 0.81 16.62 18.15
CA THR A 147 0.64 16.50 19.60
C THR A 147 -0.63 17.22 20.06
N ASP A 148 -0.87 18.44 19.57
CA ASP A 148 -2.09 19.20 19.85
C ASP A 148 -3.36 18.46 19.44
N ILE A 149 -3.36 17.79 18.28
CA ILE A 149 -4.51 17.00 17.83
C ILE A 149 -4.66 15.75 18.70
N LEU A 150 -3.57 15.04 18.98
CA LEU A 150 -3.57 13.80 19.77
C LEU A 150 -4.15 14.01 21.17
N VAL A 151 -3.79 15.10 21.84
CA VAL A 151 -4.29 15.39 23.20
C VAL A 151 -5.77 15.78 23.19
N ARG A 152 -6.26 16.50 22.16
CA ARG A 152 -7.62 17.05 22.10
C ARG A 152 -8.67 16.11 21.50
N HIS A 153 -8.26 15.22 20.61
CA HIS A 153 -9.19 14.38 19.85
C HIS A 153 -8.96 12.90 20.14
N GLN A 154 -10.03 12.12 20.10
CA GLN A 154 -9.98 10.68 20.30
C GLN A 154 -9.57 9.94 19.03
N SER A 155 -10.09 10.38 17.88
CA SER A 155 -9.74 9.85 16.57
C SER A 155 -9.35 10.98 15.62
N PHE A 156 -8.41 10.73 14.72
CA PHE A 156 -8.08 11.64 13.62
C PHE A 156 -7.38 10.91 12.47
N VAL A 157 -7.40 11.53 11.29
CA VAL A 157 -6.74 11.03 10.08
C VAL A 157 -5.43 11.78 9.88
N LEU A 158 -4.38 11.05 9.53
CA LEU A 158 -3.09 11.62 9.15
C LEU A 158 -2.75 11.18 7.72
N VAL A 159 -2.58 12.14 6.84
CA VAL A 159 -2.18 11.90 5.45
C VAL A 159 -0.79 12.44 5.21
N GLY A 160 0.03 11.64 4.53
CA GLY A 160 1.32 12.09 4.04
C GLY A 160 1.91 11.04 3.13
N GLU A 161 2.69 11.46 2.14
CA GLU A 161 3.27 10.54 1.16
C GLU A 161 4.18 9.50 1.82
N THR A 162 4.38 8.37 1.15
CA THR A 162 5.29 7.34 1.67
C THR A 162 6.74 7.85 1.62
N GLY A 163 7.45 7.77 2.74
CA GLY A 163 8.79 8.34 2.93
C GLY A 163 8.79 9.61 3.79
N SER A 164 7.62 10.15 4.12
CA SER A 164 7.50 11.31 5.03
C SER A 164 7.86 11.01 6.49
N GLY A 165 7.94 9.72 6.87
CA GLY A 165 8.29 9.28 8.23
C GLY A 165 7.11 8.85 9.10
N LYS A 166 5.89 8.71 8.54
CA LYS A 166 4.67 8.36 9.30
C LYS A 166 4.86 7.12 10.18
N THR A 167 5.15 6.00 9.54
CA THR A 167 5.21 4.68 10.19
C THR A 167 6.33 4.57 11.22
N THR A 168 7.42 5.32 11.06
CA THR A 168 8.55 5.27 12.01
C THR A 168 8.38 6.27 13.15
N GLN A 169 7.99 7.52 12.89
CA GLN A 169 8.01 8.58 13.90
C GLN A 169 6.70 8.71 14.68
N ILE A 170 5.54 8.55 14.04
CA ILE A 170 4.24 8.74 14.68
C ILE A 170 4.03 7.78 15.85
N PRO A 171 4.33 6.46 15.73
CA PRO A 171 4.18 5.56 16.87
C PRO A 171 5.13 5.89 18.03
N GLN A 172 6.34 6.40 17.76
CA GLN A 172 7.27 6.84 18.81
C GLN A 172 6.71 8.04 19.60
N TRP A 173 6.07 9.00 18.94
CA TRP A 173 5.42 10.12 19.63
C TRP A 173 4.19 9.68 20.42
N CYS A 174 3.47 8.67 19.93
CA CYS A 174 2.39 8.05 20.69
C CYS A 174 2.92 7.34 21.95
N VAL A 175 4.11 6.72 21.89
CA VAL A 175 4.78 6.16 23.07
C VAL A 175 5.17 7.27 24.05
N GLU A 176 5.72 8.39 23.57
CA GLU A 176 6.02 9.56 24.41
C GLU A 176 4.76 10.06 25.13
N TYR A 177 3.64 10.20 24.40
CA TYR A 177 2.33 10.56 24.94
C TYR A 177 1.85 9.55 26.01
N MET A 178 1.87 8.25 25.71
CA MET A 178 1.43 7.22 26.66
C MET A 178 2.26 7.19 27.94
N ARG A 179 3.55 7.52 27.86
CA ARG A 179 4.42 7.63 29.04
C ARG A 179 4.17 8.88 29.88
N SER A 180 3.59 9.93 29.29
CA SER A 180 3.22 11.16 30.00
C SER A 180 1.94 11.02 30.81
N LEU A 181 1.09 10.03 30.47
CA LEU A 181 -0.16 9.77 31.16
C LEU A 181 0.06 9.10 32.52
N PRO A 182 -0.72 9.46 33.56
CA PRO A 182 -0.71 8.76 34.83
C PRO A 182 -1.40 7.39 34.72
N GLY A 183 -1.03 6.45 35.60
CA GLY A 183 -1.71 5.15 35.72
C GLY A 183 -0.98 3.99 35.04
N PRO A 184 -1.68 2.85 34.82
CA PRO A 184 -1.08 1.66 34.24
C PRO A 184 -0.62 1.94 32.80
N LYS A 185 0.64 1.60 32.51
CA LYS A 185 1.24 1.82 31.20
C LYS A 185 0.59 0.88 30.17
N ARG A 186 -0.14 1.46 29.23
CA ARG A 186 -0.67 0.76 28.05
C ARG A 186 0.28 0.91 26.86
N GLY A 187 0.21 -0.03 25.92
CA GLY A 187 1.02 -0.03 24.71
C GLY A 187 0.43 0.82 23.57
N VAL A 188 1.21 0.91 22.50
CA VAL A 188 0.83 1.45 21.20
C VAL A 188 0.84 0.30 20.18
N ALA A 189 -0.27 0.08 19.49
CA ALA A 189 -0.34 -0.83 18.35
C ALA A 189 -0.24 -0.02 17.05
N CYS A 190 0.60 -0.48 16.12
CA CYS A 190 0.65 0.07 14.76
C CYS A 190 0.44 -1.06 13.76
N THR A 191 -0.69 -1.05 13.06
CA THR A 191 -0.98 -2.10 12.08
C THR A 191 -0.20 -1.83 10.78
N GLN A 192 0.07 -2.90 10.04
CA GLN A 192 0.70 -2.88 8.74
C GLN A 192 0.06 -3.96 7.87
N PRO A 193 -0.46 -3.64 6.68
CA PRO A 193 -1.04 -4.64 5.77
C PRO A 193 -0.06 -5.77 5.40
N ARG A 194 1.25 -5.46 5.38
CA ARG A 194 2.30 -6.37 4.91
C ARG A 194 3.20 -6.85 6.05
N ARG A 195 3.39 -8.17 6.13
CA ARG A 195 4.29 -8.83 7.11
C ARG A 195 5.71 -8.24 7.10
N VAL A 196 6.28 -8.07 5.91
CA VAL A 196 7.64 -7.55 5.72
C VAL A 196 7.79 -6.13 6.25
N ALA A 197 6.77 -5.30 6.04
CA ALA A 197 6.74 -3.94 6.56
C ALA A 197 6.72 -3.94 8.09
N ALA A 198 5.83 -4.72 8.72
CA ALA A 198 5.77 -4.86 10.18
C ALA A 198 7.11 -5.28 10.81
N MET A 199 7.78 -6.30 10.24
CA MET A 199 9.06 -6.79 10.74
C MET A 199 10.19 -5.76 10.57
N SER A 200 10.34 -5.24 9.35
CA SER A 200 11.43 -4.31 9.02
C SER A 200 11.29 -2.97 9.75
N VAL A 201 10.07 -2.45 9.89
CA VAL A 201 9.85 -1.20 10.61
C VAL A 201 10.01 -1.37 12.12
N ALA A 202 9.61 -2.51 12.69
CA ALA A 202 9.86 -2.82 14.10
C ALA A 202 11.37 -2.86 14.39
N GLN A 203 12.16 -3.55 13.55
CA GLN A 203 13.61 -3.55 13.68
C GLN A 203 14.19 -2.14 13.55
N ARG A 204 13.75 -1.37 12.55
CA ARG A 204 14.20 0.00 12.34
C ARG A 204 13.87 0.91 13.53
N VAL A 205 12.69 0.78 14.11
CA VAL A 205 12.25 1.62 15.22
C VAL A 205 12.87 1.18 16.54
N ALA A 206 13.16 -0.12 16.72
CA ALA A 206 13.99 -0.59 17.83
C ALA A 206 15.38 0.08 17.80
N ASP A 207 16.01 0.16 16.60
CA ASP A 207 17.27 0.87 16.41
C ASP A 207 17.14 2.39 16.65
N GLU A 208 16.03 3.02 16.23
CA GLU A 208 15.76 4.45 16.44
C GLU A 208 15.47 4.80 17.91
N MET A 209 14.89 3.88 18.67
CA MET A 209 14.63 4.04 20.11
C MET A 209 15.78 3.53 20.99
N ASP A 210 16.83 2.98 20.36
CA ASP A 210 18.03 2.46 21.03
C ASP A 210 17.69 1.33 22.03
N VAL A 211 16.83 0.40 21.59
CA VAL A 211 16.36 -0.76 22.36
C VAL A 211 16.52 -2.05 21.55
N MET A 212 16.45 -3.20 22.23
CA MET A 212 16.49 -4.49 21.57
C MET A 212 15.11 -4.86 21.01
N LEU A 213 15.07 -5.31 19.75
CA LEU A 213 13.86 -5.85 19.14
C LEU A 213 13.30 -7.02 19.97
N GLY A 214 11.99 -7.03 20.17
CA GLY A 214 11.27 -7.98 21.03
C GLY A 214 11.20 -7.58 22.51
N GLN A 215 11.93 -6.54 22.93
CA GLN A 215 11.79 -5.93 24.26
C GLN A 215 10.76 -4.80 24.20
N GLU A 216 11.17 -3.53 24.26
CA GLU A 216 10.26 -2.37 24.26
C GLU A 216 9.55 -2.16 22.92
N VAL A 217 10.23 -2.46 21.81
CA VAL A 217 9.69 -2.45 20.46
C VAL A 217 9.64 -3.89 19.95
N GLY A 218 8.49 -4.34 19.46
CA GLY A 218 8.30 -5.69 18.95
C GLY A 218 7.40 -5.74 17.72
N TYR A 219 7.22 -6.94 17.17
CA TYR A 219 6.21 -7.18 16.16
C TYR A 219 5.41 -8.46 16.38
N SER A 220 4.22 -8.53 15.81
CA SER A 220 3.39 -9.75 15.79
C SER A 220 2.78 -9.97 14.41
N ILE A 221 3.12 -11.09 13.80
CA ILE A 221 2.59 -11.53 12.51
C ILE A 221 2.09 -12.97 12.65
N ARG A 222 1.32 -13.45 11.66
CA ARG A 222 0.81 -14.81 11.70
C ARG A 222 1.94 -15.84 11.80
N PHE A 223 1.87 -16.69 12.82
CA PHE A 223 2.84 -17.75 13.17
C PHE A 223 4.19 -17.26 13.69
N GLU A 224 4.36 -15.97 13.97
CA GLU A 224 5.61 -15.42 14.46
C GLU A 224 5.35 -14.19 15.33
N ASP A 225 5.65 -14.30 16.62
CA ASP A 225 5.50 -13.23 17.60
C ASP A 225 6.87 -12.90 18.20
N CYS A 226 7.33 -11.68 17.97
CA CYS A 226 8.57 -11.13 18.51
C CYS A 226 8.21 -9.98 19.45
N SER A 227 7.63 -10.34 20.59
CA SER A 227 7.27 -9.41 21.67
C SER A 227 7.48 -10.04 23.05
N SER A 228 7.44 -9.20 24.09
CA SER A 228 7.60 -9.62 25.48
C SER A 228 6.73 -8.77 26.40
N ALA A 229 6.75 -9.06 27.70
CA ALA A 229 6.04 -8.26 28.71
C ALA A 229 6.51 -6.79 28.77
N LYS A 230 7.70 -6.47 28.22
CA LYS A 230 8.21 -5.09 28.14
C LYS A 230 7.72 -4.34 26.91
N THR A 231 7.08 -5.01 25.95
CA THR A 231 6.70 -4.39 24.68
C THR A 231 5.64 -3.32 24.88
N ILE A 232 6.03 -2.08 24.59
CA ILE A 232 5.17 -0.89 24.65
C ILE A 232 4.81 -0.37 23.27
N LEU A 233 5.56 -0.74 22.24
CA LEU A 233 5.26 -0.43 20.84
C LEU A 233 5.30 -1.73 20.05
N LYS A 234 4.15 -2.13 19.51
CA LYS A 234 4.03 -3.36 18.74
C LYS A 234 3.54 -3.06 17.33
N TYR A 235 4.37 -3.39 16.35
CA TYR A 235 3.96 -3.41 14.94
C TYR A 235 3.33 -4.75 14.61
N MET A 236 2.20 -4.78 13.93
CA MET A 236 1.55 -6.05 13.64
C MET A 236 0.76 -6.01 12.36
N THR A 237 0.47 -7.17 11.78
CA THR A 237 -0.48 -7.19 10.68
C THR A 237 -1.89 -6.89 11.17
N ASP A 238 -2.70 -6.25 10.35
CA ASP A 238 -4.10 -5.92 10.62
C ASP A 238 -4.86 -7.14 11.18
N GLY A 239 -4.70 -8.31 10.54
CA GLY A 239 -5.33 -9.55 10.97
C GLY A 239 -4.87 -10.10 12.33
N MET A 240 -3.68 -9.70 12.83
CA MET A 240 -3.25 -10.04 14.19
C MET A 240 -3.92 -9.15 15.22
N LEU A 241 -4.08 -7.85 14.96
CA LEU A 241 -4.84 -6.97 15.84
C LEU A 241 -6.32 -7.40 15.91
N LEU A 242 -6.90 -7.77 14.77
CA LEU A 242 -8.27 -8.29 14.73
C LEU A 242 -8.41 -9.58 15.55
N ARG A 243 -7.42 -10.48 15.52
CA ARG A 243 -7.41 -11.67 16.37
C ARG A 243 -7.27 -11.35 17.85
N GLU A 244 -6.46 -10.34 18.19
CA GLU A 244 -6.40 -9.87 19.58
C GLU A 244 -7.75 -9.33 20.03
N ALA A 245 -8.45 -8.58 19.18
CA ALA A 245 -9.81 -8.09 19.46
C ALA A 245 -10.82 -9.22 19.72
N MET A 246 -10.65 -10.39 19.12
CA MET A 246 -11.53 -11.55 19.38
C MET A 246 -11.41 -12.09 20.81
N ASN A 247 -10.25 -11.88 21.46
CA ASN A 247 -10.00 -12.32 22.84
C ASN A 247 -10.09 -11.16 23.86
N ASP A 248 -9.80 -9.94 23.41
CA ASP A 248 -9.87 -8.69 24.17
C ASP A 248 -10.67 -7.68 23.34
N PRO A 249 -12.02 -7.72 23.38
CA PRO A 249 -12.89 -6.89 22.53
C PRO A 249 -12.70 -5.39 22.69
N LEU A 250 -12.26 -4.96 23.88
CA LEU A 250 -11.98 -3.56 24.17
C LEU A 250 -10.52 -3.17 23.92
N LEU A 251 -9.66 -4.11 23.53
CA LEU A 251 -8.24 -3.93 23.25
C LEU A 251 -7.53 -3.18 24.40
N GLU A 252 -7.80 -3.60 25.64
CA GLU A 252 -7.38 -2.94 26.89
C GLU A 252 -5.86 -2.81 27.05
N ARG A 253 -5.11 -3.65 26.35
CA ARG A 253 -3.65 -3.60 26.28
C ARG A 253 -3.12 -2.29 25.68
N TYR A 254 -3.91 -1.62 24.84
CA TYR A 254 -3.48 -0.45 24.08
C TYR A 254 -4.17 0.83 24.55
N GLY A 255 -3.41 1.92 24.58
CA GLY A 255 -3.92 3.28 24.77
C GLY A 255 -3.97 4.07 23.46
N VAL A 256 -3.15 3.68 22.47
CA VAL A 256 -3.20 4.22 21.11
C VAL A 256 -3.16 3.07 20.10
N ILE A 257 -4.06 3.11 19.12
CA ILE A 257 -4.08 2.19 17.99
C ILE A 257 -3.93 3.01 16.71
N ILE A 258 -2.97 2.61 15.89
CA ILE A 258 -2.64 3.26 14.62
C ILE A 258 -2.96 2.28 13.50
N LEU A 259 -3.91 2.64 12.64
CA LEU A 259 -4.20 1.93 11.41
C LEU A 259 -3.36 2.55 10.28
N ASP A 260 -2.20 1.96 9.99
CA ASP A 260 -1.32 2.49 8.94
C ASP A 260 -1.64 1.89 7.56
N GLU A 261 -1.22 2.62 6.52
CA GLU A 261 -1.42 2.25 5.12
C GLU A 261 -2.90 1.93 4.81
N ALA A 262 -3.84 2.64 5.46
CA ALA A 262 -5.28 2.39 5.37
C ALA A 262 -5.85 2.50 3.94
N HIS A 263 -5.12 3.16 3.05
CA HIS A 263 -5.44 3.22 1.62
C HIS A 263 -5.28 1.89 0.88
N GLU A 264 -4.59 0.89 1.43
CA GLU A 264 -4.58 -0.46 0.86
C GLU A 264 -5.96 -1.13 0.97
N ARG A 265 -6.85 -0.64 1.86
CA ARG A 265 -8.25 -1.09 2.02
C ARG A 265 -8.34 -2.62 2.08
N THR A 266 -7.49 -3.22 2.92
CA THR A 266 -7.50 -4.66 3.16
C THR A 266 -8.75 -5.06 3.91
N LEU A 267 -9.13 -6.32 3.79
CA LEU A 267 -10.32 -6.85 4.46
C LEU A 267 -10.25 -6.68 5.99
N ALA A 268 -9.08 -6.96 6.57
CA ALA A 268 -8.87 -6.83 8.01
C ALA A 268 -8.84 -5.37 8.47
N THR A 269 -8.27 -4.45 7.70
CA THR A 269 -8.30 -3.01 8.02
C THR A 269 -9.74 -2.49 8.03
N ASP A 270 -10.55 -2.84 7.03
CA ASP A 270 -11.94 -2.38 6.96
C ASP A 270 -12.78 -2.88 8.14
N ILE A 271 -12.60 -4.14 8.56
CA ILE A 271 -13.27 -4.70 9.75
C ILE A 271 -12.79 -4.00 11.02
N LEU A 272 -11.47 -3.81 11.18
CA LEU A 272 -10.90 -3.12 12.33
C LEU A 272 -11.42 -1.70 12.45
N MET A 273 -11.62 -0.98 11.34
CA MET A 273 -12.19 0.36 11.39
C MET A 273 -13.60 0.36 11.99
N GLY A 274 -14.46 -0.61 11.64
CA GLY A 274 -15.79 -0.76 12.22
C GLY A 274 -15.75 -1.15 13.70
N VAL A 275 -14.92 -2.14 14.06
CA VAL A 275 -14.74 -2.56 15.46
C VAL A 275 -14.22 -1.42 16.32
N LEU A 276 -13.19 -0.70 15.87
CA LEU A 276 -12.58 0.40 16.62
C LEU A 276 -13.54 1.57 16.80
N LYS A 277 -14.40 1.86 15.81
CA LYS A 277 -15.41 2.91 15.96
C LYS A 277 -16.39 2.60 17.10
N GLU A 278 -16.73 1.33 17.30
CA GLU A 278 -17.55 0.90 18.44
C GLU A 278 -16.77 0.91 19.76
N VAL A 279 -15.52 0.44 19.77
CA VAL A 279 -14.66 0.47 20.97
C VAL A 279 -14.42 1.90 21.45
N VAL A 280 -14.20 2.85 20.55
CA VAL A 280 -13.99 4.27 20.86
C VAL A 280 -15.18 4.88 21.60
N ARG A 281 -16.42 4.45 21.31
CA ARG A 281 -17.61 4.89 22.05
C ARG A 281 -17.63 4.40 23.50
N GLN A 282 -17.04 3.24 23.77
CA GLN A 282 -16.98 2.61 25.09
C GLN A 282 -15.72 3.00 25.87
N ARG A 283 -14.63 3.35 25.17
CA ARG A 283 -13.33 3.70 25.76
C ARG A 283 -12.87 5.10 25.36
N SER A 284 -13.31 6.10 26.13
CA SER A 284 -12.90 7.50 25.96
C SER A 284 -11.38 7.74 26.09
N ASP A 285 -10.66 6.81 26.73
CA ASP A 285 -9.22 6.87 26.91
C ASP A 285 -8.42 6.42 25.68
N LEU A 286 -9.01 5.58 24.82
CA LEU A 286 -8.37 5.02 23.64
C LEU A 286 -8.24 6.07 22.53
N LYS A 287 -7.05 6.22 21.96
CA LYS A 287 -6.79 7.05 20.79
C LYS A 287 -6.69 6.19 19.53
N VAL A 288 -7.33 6.63 18.43
CA VAL A 288 -7.26 5.95 17.12
C VAL A 288 -6.72 6.88 16.05
N ILE A 289 -5.65 6.48 15.38
CA ILE A 289 -5.02 7.27 14.32
C ILE A 289 -5.09 6.47 13.02
N VAL A 290 -5.69 7.06 11.98
CA VAL A 290 -5.73 6.42 10.65
C VAL A 290 -4.71 7.10 9.75
N MET A 291 -3.68 6.37 9.35
CA MET A 291 -2.62 6.89 8.49
C MET A 291 -2.80 6.42 7.04
N SER A 292 -2.71 7.35 6.09
CA SER A 292 -2.86 7.08 4.66
C SER A 292 -1.83 7.86 3.83
N ALA A 293 -1.48 7.33 2.65
CA ALA A 293 -0.60 8.00 1.69
C ALA A 293 -1.37 8.73 0.57
N THR A 294 -2.69 8.58 0.49
CA THR A 294 -3.51 9.10 -0.61
C THR A 294 -4.40 10.25 -0.17
N LEU A 295 -4.79 11.09 -1.14
CA LEU A 295 -5.65 12.26 -0.95
C LEU A 295 -7.14 11.93 -0.75
N ASP A 296 -7.57 10.66 -0.86
CA ASP A 296 -8.95 10.23 -0.53
C ASP A 296 -9.20 10.20 1.01
N ALA A 297 -8.54 11.10 1.73
CA ALA A 297 -8.59 11.29 3.18
C ALA A 297 -10.00 11.62 3.67
N GLY A 298 -10.79 12.28 2.81
CA GLY A 298 -12.13 12.74 3.13
C GLY A 298 -13.06 11.60 3.54
N LYS A 299 -12.96 10.43 2.87
CA LYS A 299 -13.76 9.25 3.27
C LYS A 299 -13.44 8.78 4.67
N PHE A 300 -12.15 8.71 5.04
CA PHE A 300 -11.74 8.33 6.39
C PHE A 300 -12.22 9.35 7.43
N GLN A 301 -12.13 10.66 7.14
CA GLN A 301 -12.64 11.69 8.04
C GLN A 301 -14.14 11.55 8.28
N ILE A 302 -14.92 11.45 7.20
CA ILE A 302 -16.39 11.33 7.27
C ILE A 302 -16.78 10.08 8.04
N TYR A 303 -16.11 8.96 7.76
CA TYR A 303 -16.37 7.68 8.40
C TYR A 303 -16.11 7.71 9.91
N PHE A 304 -15.04 8.37 10.36
CA PHE A 304 -14.76 8.64 11.78
C PHE A 304 -15.37 9.96 12.24
N ASP A 305 -16.65 10.17 11.95
CA ASP A 305 -17.51 11.26 12.45
C ASP A 305 -16.94 12.67 12.24
N ASN A 306 -16.42 12.93 11.03
CA ASN A 306 -15.77 14.19 10.63
C ASN A 306 -14.58 14.58 11.53
N CYS A 307 -13.78 13.59 11.94
CA CYS A 307 -12.59 13.82 12.76
C CYS A 307 -11.55 14.73 12.07
N PRO A 308 -10.60 15.31 12.82
CA PRO A 308 -9.55 16.17 12.25
C PRO A 308 -8.67 15.45 11.23
N LEU A 309 -8.13 16.22 10.28
CA LEU A 309 -7.14 15.78 9.31
C LEU A 309 -5.83 16.55 9.47
N LEU A 310 -4.74 15.81 9.67
CA LEU A 310 -3.39 16.33 9.57
C LEU A 310 -2.79 15.91 8.23
N THR A 311 -2.55 16.88 7.34
CA THR A 311 -1.86 16.63 6.07
C THR A 311 -0.41 17.06 6.18
N ILE A 312 0.49 16.12 5.88
CA ILE A 312 1.94 16.31 5.84
C ILE A 312 2.33 16.37 4.37
N PRO A 313 2.79 17.52 3.86
CA PRO A 313 3.18 17.64 2.47
C PRO A 313 4.35 16.71 2.17
N GLY A 314 4.33 16.16 0.95
CA GLY A 314 5.43 15.41 0.41
C GLY A 314 6.70 16.26 0.25
N ARG A 315 7.85 15.60 0.32
CA ARG A 315 9.12 16.13 -0.21
C ARG A 315 9.60 15.29 -1.40
N THR A 316 8.68 14.84 -2.25
CA THR A 316 9.07 14.15 -3.47
C THR A 316 9.66 15.14 -4.46
N HIS A 317 10.80 14.76 -5.03
CA HIS A 317 11.35 15.41 -6.19
C HIS A 317 10.47 15.17 -7.42
N PRO A 318 10.49 16.07 -8.42
CA PRO A 318 9.71 15.91 -9.63
C PRO A 318 10.06 14.60 -10.35
N VAL A 319 9.02 13.93 -10.87
CA VAL A 319 9.16 12.70 -11.66
C VAL A 319 8.63 12.95 -13.07
N GLU A 320 9.47 12.77 -14.07
CA GLU A 320 9.08 12.83 -15.47
C GLU A 320 8.34 11.55 -15.86
N ILE A 321 7.15 11.69 -16.46
CA ILE A 321 6.31 10.56 -16.86
C ILE A 321 6.39 10.36 -18.37
N PHE A 322 6.84 9.18 -18.79
CA PHE A 322 6.87 8.75 -20.18
C PHE A 322 5.76 7.73 -20.43
N TYR A 323 5.06 7.87 -21.55
CA TYR A 323 4.03 6.92 -22.00
C TYR A 323 4.46 6.30 -23.32
N THR A 324 4.06 5.06 -23.59
CA THR A 324 4.21 4.49 -24.92
C THR A 324 3.24 5.15 -25.90
N PRO A 325 3.64 5.32 -27.18
CA PRO A 325 2.76 5.91 -28.19
C PRO A 325 1.59 4.99 -28.55
N GLU A 326 1.81 3.67 -28.51
CA GLU A 326 0.83 2.64 -28.80
C GLU A 326 0.77 1.61 -27.65
N PRO A 327 -0.36 0.89 -27.47
CA PRO A 327 -0.46 -0.19 -26.48
C PRO A 327 0.53 -1.33 -26.76
N GLU A 328 1.28 -1.72 -25.75
CA GLU A 328 2.24 -2.84 -25.83
C GLU A 328 1.50 -4.20 -25.78
N ARG A 329 1.75 -5.07 -26.76
CA ARG A 329 1.14 -6.42 -26.79
C ARG A 329 1.77 -7.37 -25.79
N ASP A 330 3.08 -7.27 -25.62
CA ASP A 330 3.86 -8.02 -24.64
C ASP A 330 4.58 -7.03 -23.73
N TYR A 331 3.94 -6.73 -22.60
CA TYR A 331 4.50 -5.78 -21.63
C TYR A 331 5.76 -6.32 -20.95
N LEU A 332 5.97 -7.65 -20.90
CA LEU A 332 7.15 -8.25 -20.28
C LEU A 332 8.37 -8.01 -21.16
N GLU A 333 8.22 -8.22 -22.46
CA GLU A 333 9.25 -7.89 -23.45
C GLU A 333 9.59 -6.40 -23.43
N ALA A 334 8.56 -5.54 -23.50
CA ALA A 334 8.74 -4.09 -23.46
C ALA A 334 9.42 -3.63 -22.17
N ALA A 335 9.09 -4.24 -21.03
CA ALA A 335 9.73 -3.95 -19.75
C ALA A 335 11.21 -4.31 -19.73
N ILE A 336 11.57 -5.51 -20.21
CA ILE A 336 12.98 -5.96 -20.28
C ILE A 336 13.76 -5.02 -21.20
N ARG A 337 13.24 -4.74 -22.40
CA ARG A 337 13.86 -3.78 -23.33
C ARG A 337 14.06 -2.41 -22.69
N THR A 338 13.08 -1.91 -21.94
CA THR A 338 13.18 -0.62 -21.24
C THR A 338 14.26 -0.64 -20.15
N VAL A 339 14.39 -1.74 -19.39
CA VAL A 339 15.50 -1.92 -18.42
C VAL A 339 16.84 -1.81 -19.11
N ILE A 340 17.03 -2.53 -20.23
CA ILE A 340 18.30 -2.52 -20.97
C ILE A 340 18.59 -1.12 -21.55
N GLN A 341 17.59 -0.46 -22.13
CA GLN A 341 17.73 0.89 -22.67
C GLN A 341 18.13 1.90 -21.60
N ILE A 342 17.49 1.89 -20.44
CA ILE A 342 17.86 2.76 -19.31
C ILE A 342 19.28 2.47 -18.86
N HIS A 343 19.66 1.19 -18.76
CA HIS A 343 21.01 0.79 -18.33
C HIS A 343 22.10 1.28 -19.30
N MET A 344 21.83 1.30 -20.61
CA MET A 344 22.77 1.75 -21.64
C MET A 344 22.79 3.27 -21.85
N CYS A 345 21.63 3.91 -21.89
CA CYS A 345 21.48 5.24 -22.47
C CYS A 345 21.39 6.35 -21.42
N GLU A 346 20.98 6.04 -20.20
CA GLU A 346 20.90 7.06 -19.14
C GLU A 346 22.30 7.32 -18.57
N GLU A 347 22.75 8.57 -18.68
CA GLU A 347 24.05 9.02 -18.18
C GLU A 347 24.05 9.27 -16.66
N GLU A 348 22.87 9.43 -16.06
CA GLU A 348 22.74 9.67 -14.63
C GLU A 348 22.72 8.38 -13.82
N GLU A 349 23.46 8.35 -12.70
CA GLU A 349 23.40 7.23 -11.76
C GLU A 349 21.98 7.02 -11.21
N GLY A 350 21.70 5.78 -10.79
CA GLY A 350 20.50 5.46 -10.03
C GLY A 350 19.92 4.09 -10.38
N ASP A 351 19.15 3.57 -9.44
CA ASP A 351 18.63 2.23 -9.49
C ASP A 351 17.27 2.18 -10.19
N LEU A 352 16.95 0.99 -10.71
CA LEU A 352 15.72 0.71 -11.42
C LEU A 352 14.76 -0.08 -10.53
N LEU A 353 13.48 0.27 -10.60
CA LEU A 353 12.38 -0.50 -10.03
C LEU A 353 11.39 -0.88 -11.14
N LEU A 354 11.31 -2.17 -11.44
CA LEU A 354 10.38 -2.72 -12.41
C LEU A 354 9.22 -3.43 -11.70
N PHE A 355 7.99 -3.02 -11.99
CA PHE A 355 6.78 -3.68 -11.49
C PHE A 355 6.34 -4.82 -12.41
N LEU A 356 6.17 -6.03 -11.87
CA LEU A 356 5.60 -7.20 -12.55
C LEU A 356 4.55 -7.89 -11.68
N THR A 357 3.80 -8.83 -12.23
CA THR A 357 2.56 -9.28 -11.58
C THR A 357 2.74 -10.47 -10.64
N GLY A 358 3.82 -11.26 -10.77
CA GLY A 358 4.06 -12.41 -9.90
C GLY A 358 5.40 -13.11 -10.10
N GLN A 359 5.64 -14.13 -9.27
CA GLN A 359 6.93 -14.84 -9.17
C GLN A 359 7.44 -15.38 -10.51
N GLU A 360 6.62 -16.09 -11.29
CA GLU A 360 7.06 -16.71 -12.55
C GLU A 360 7.56 -15.68 -13.56
N GLU A 361 6.83 -14.56 -13.72
CA GLU A 361 7.22 -13.44 -14.58
C GLU A 361 8.50 -12.76 -14.07
N ILE A 362 8.62 -12.57 -12.76
CA ILE A 362 9.79 -11.95 -12.13
C ILE A 362 11.04 -12.81 -12.34
N ASP A 363 10.95 -14.11 -12.05
CA ASP A 363 12.08 -15.04 -12.19
C ASP A 363 12.52 -15.18 -13.66
N GLU A 364 11.59 -15.08 -14.61
CA GLU A 364 11.90 -15.06 -16.04
C GLU A 364 12.54 -13.75 -16.47
N ALA A 365 11.98 -12.60 -16.10
CA ALA A 365 12.56 -11.29 -16.36
C ALA A 365 13.99 -11.19 -15.82
N CYS A 366 14.24 -11.66 -14.60
CA CYS A 366 15.58 -11.64 -14.00
C CYS A 366 16.60 -12.42 -14.82
N LYS A 367 16.22 -13.60 -15.35
CA LYS A 367 17.12 -14.40 -16.19
C LYS A 367 17.36 -13.75 -17.55
N ARG A 368 16.31 -13.20 -18.15
CA ARG A 368 16.38 -12.56 -19.47
C ARG A 368 17.21 -11.29 -19.43
N ILE A 369 16.94 -10.39 -18.49
CA ILE A 369 17.74 -9.17 -18.26
C ILE A 369 19.20 -9.54 -18.05
N LYS A 370 19.49 -10.58 -17.23
CA LYS A 370 20.88 -11.00 -17.00
C LYS A 370 21.57 -11.44 -18.29
N ARG A 371 20.93 -12.32 -19.08
CA ARG A 371 21.49 -12.79 -20.35
C ARG A 371 21.74 -11.64 -21.32
N GLU A 372 20.74 -10.78 -21.50
CA GLU A 372 20.84 -9.66 -22.43
C GLU A 372 21.95 -8.68 -22.01
N VAL A 373 22.17 -8.45 -20.70
CA VAL A 373 23.30 -7.62 -20.24
C VAL A 373 24.65 -8.33 -20.40
N ASP A 374 24.73 -9.62 -20.09
CA ASP A 374 25.96 -10.41 -20.26
C ASP A 374 26.41 -10.44 -21.74
N ASP A 375 25.45 -10.40 -22.69
CA ASP A 375 25.69 -10.40 -24.14
C ASP A 375 26.20 -9.05 -24.69
N LEU A 376 26.04 -7.94 -23.95
CA LEU A 376 26.46 -6.59 -24.39
C LEU A 376 27.98 -6.33 -24.22
N GLY A 377 28.71 -7.25 -23.59
CA GLY A 377 30.16 -7.19 -23.46
C GLY A 377 30.68 -6.36 -22.28
N PRO A 378 32.02 -6.22 -22.14
CA PRO A 378 32.65 -5.71 -20.92
C PRO A 378 32.51 -4.19 -20.73
N GLU A 379 32.20 -3.44 -21.79
CA GLU A 379 32.08 -1.97 -21.77
C GLU A 379 30.88 -1.47 -20.96
N VAL A 380 29.88 -2.33 -20.78
CA VAL A 380 28.66 -2.04 -20.03
C VAL A 380 28.91 -2.12 -18.53
N GLY A 381 28.28 -1.23 -17.76
CA GLY A 381 28.36 -1.24 -16.30
C GLY A 381 27.72 -2.48 -15.67
N ASP A 382 28.21 -2.90 -14.50
CA ASP A 382 27.70 -4.11 -13.86
C ASP A 382 26.24 -3.92 -13.39
N ILE A 383 25.43 -4.96 -13.55
CA ILE A 383 24.01 -4.93 -13.16
C ILE A 383 23.75 -5.91 -12.02
N LYS A 384 23.11 -5.44 -10.95
CA LYS A 384 22.69 -6.26 -9.82
C LYS A 384 21.18 -6.43 -9.81
N ILE A 385 20.72 -7.60 -10.24
CA ILE A 385 19.29 -7.91 -10.38
C ILE A 385 18.78 -8.59 -9.11
N ILE A 386 17.73 -8.04 -8.50
CA ILE A 386 17.16 -8.51 -7.24
C ILE A 386 15.65 -8.73 -7.39
N PRO A 387 15.15 -9.97 -7.31
CA PRO A 387 13.72 -10.23 -7.31
C PRO A 387 13.07 -9.84 -5.97
N LEU A 388 11.83 -9.36 -6.00
CA LEU A 388 11.06 -9.03 -4.79
C LEU A 388 9.58 -9.42 -4.91
N TYR A 389 9.20 -10.54 -4.27
CA TYR A 389 7.81 -11.02 -4.17
C TYR A 389 7.53 -11.68 -2.81
N SER A 390 6.26 -11.89 -2.47
CA SER A 390 5.81 -12.23 -1.10
C SER A 390 6.31 -13.58 -0.56
N THR A 391 6.61 -14.54 -1.44
CA THR A 391 7.11 -15.88 -1.06
C THR A 391 8.60 -15.93 -0.77
N LEU A 392 9.37 -14.87 -1.05
CA LEU A 392 10.80 -14.85 -0.77
C LEU A 392 11.07 -14.94 0.74
N PRO A 393 12.09 -15.70 1.18
CA PRO A 393 12.56 -15.67 2.56
C PRO A 393 12.99 -14.26 3.00
N PRO A 394 12.84 -13.89 4.29
CA PRO A 394 13.19 -12.56 4.78
C PRO A 394 14.62 -12.12 4.44
N GLN A 395 15.59 -13.04 4.53
CA GLN A 395 16.99 -12.79 4.19
C GLN A 395 17.17 -12.39 2.71
N GLN A 396 16.37 -12.96 1.80
CA GLN A 396 16.43 -12.61 0.37
C GLN A 396 15.74 -11.27 0.09
N GLN A 397 14.65 -10.96 0.80
CA GLN A 397 13.97 -9.67 0.68
C GLN A 397 14.85 -8.52 1.18
N GLN A 398 15.66 -8.73 2.22
CA GLN A 398 16.59 -7.73 2.74
C GLN A 398 17.67 -7.32 1.73
N ARG A 399 17.95 -8.15 0.71
CA ARG A 399 18.95 -7.84 -0.31
C ARG A 399 18.64 -6.58 -1.11
N ILE A 400 17.37 -6.13 -1.14
CA ILE A 400 16.97 -4.88 -1.81
C ILE A 400 17.66 -3.64 -1.23
N PHE A 401 18.10 -3.71 0.03
CA PHE A 401 18.82 -2.64 0.73
C PHE A 401 20.33 -2.65 0.47
N GLU A 402 20.86 -3.67 -0.22
CA GLU A 402 22.26 -3.69 -0.59
C GLU A 402 22.58 -2.55 -1.60
N PRO A 403 23.79 -1.98 -1.53
CA PRO A 403 24.21 -0.94 -2.47
C PRO A 403 24.33 -1.50 -3.90
N PRO A 404 24.20 -0.63 -4.92
CA PRO A 404 24.47 -1.00 -6.30
C PRO A 404 25.96 -1.33 -6.52
N PRO A 405 26.31 -2.04 -7.61
CA PRO A 405 27.70 -2.23 -8.01
C PRO A 405 28.43 -0.90 -8.21
N PRO A 406 29.74 -0.82 -7.91
CA PRO A 406 30.52 0.38 -8.17
C PRO A 406 30.65 0.64 -9.67
N LYS A 407 31.01 1.88 -10.02
CA LYS A 407 31.36 2.22 -11.41
C LYS A 407 32.59 1.44 -11.87
N LYS A 408 32.58 1.03 -13.13
CA LYS A 408 33.76 0.44 -13.79
C LYS A 408 34.82 1.51 -14.08
N GLN A 409 36.06 1.07 -14.30
CA GLN A 409 37.19 1.95 -14.60
C GLN A 409 37.00 2.74 -15.91
N ASN A 410 36.24 2.20 -16.87
CA ASN A 410 35.88 2.86 -18.12
C ASN A 410 34.78 3.93 -17.97
N GLY A 411 34.31 4.19 -16.74
CA GLY A 411 33.25 5.16 -16.45
C GLY A 411 31.83 4.60 -16.51
N ALA A 412 31.65 3.34 -16.91
CA ALA A 412 30.33 2.73 -17.02
C ALA A 412 29.66 2.56 -15.65
N ILE A 413 28.37 2.89 -15.59
CA ILE A 413 27.60 2.99 -14.34
C ILE A 413 27.13 1.63 -13.88
N GLY A 414 27.52 1.24 -12.67
CA GLY A 414 26.93 0.08 -11.99
C GLY A 414 25.52 0.40 -11.49
N ARG A 415 24.55 -0.48 -11.75
CA ARG A 415 23.14 -0.26 -11.37
C ARG A 415 22.54 -1.45 -10.64
N LYS A 416 21.63 -1.20 -9.71
CA LYS A 416 20.75 -2.22 -9.14
C LYS A 416 19.39 -2.17 -9.84
N VAL A 417 18.86 -3.33 -10.20
CA VAL A 417 17.50 -3.50 -10.75
C VAL A 417 16.69 -4.34 -9.79
N VAL A 418 15.71 -3.74 -9.15
CA VAL A 418 14.73 -4.45 -8.33
C VAL A 418 13.52 -4.79 -9.20
N VAL A 419 13.24 -6.09 -9.36
CA VAL A 419 12.09 -6.58 -10.13
C VAL A 419 11.05 -7.06 -9.12
N SER A 420 9.97 -6.31 -8.95
CA SER A 420 9.04 -6.49 -7.83
C SER A 420 7.58 -6.59 -8.23
N THR A 421 6.76 -7.22 -7.37
CA THR A 421 5.32 -7.02 -7.39
C THR A 421 4.92 -5.67 -6.79
N ASN A 422 3.63 -5.45 -6.54
CA ASN A 422 3.12 -4.30 -5.80
C ASN A 422 3.60 -4.21 -4.33
N ILE A 423 4.48 -5.11 -3.87
CA ILE A 423 5.13 -5.00 -2.55
C ILE A 423 6.00 -3.74 -2.45
N ALA A 424 6.64 -3.33 -3.55
CA ALA A 424 7.44 -2.11 -3.59
C ALA A 424 6.60 -0.82 -3.76
N GLU A 425 5.29 -0.94 -3.99
CA GLU A 425 4.39 0.17 -4.32
C GLU A 425 4.07 1.10 -3.15
N THR A 426 3.97 0.55 -1.94
CA THR A 426 3.49 1.25 -0.74
C THR A 426 4.47 1.08 0.42
N SER A 427 4.62 -0.12 0.97
CA SER A 427 5.16 -0.30 2.32
C SER A 427 6.69 -0.44 2.44
N LEU A 428 7.46 -0.33 1.34
CA LEU A 428 8.93 -0.43 1.35
C LEU A 428 9.61 0.77 0.68
N THR A 429 10.67 1.26 1.31
CA THR A 429 11.55 2.32 0.78
C THR A 429 12.86 1.73 0.30
N ILE A 430 13.03 1.64 -1.02
CA ILE A 430 14.30 1.22 -1.63
C ILE A 430 15.08 2.48 -1.98
N ASP A 431 16.12 2.76 -1.22
CA ASP A 431 17.00 3.90 -1.47
C ASP A 431 17.76 3.71 -2.79
N GLY A 432 17.97 4.82 -3.51
CA GLY A 432 18.72 4.85 -4.77
C GLY A 432 17.87 4.72 -6.04
N VAL A 433 16.60 4.34 -5.92
CA VAL A 433 15.69 4.22 -7.08
C VAL A 433 15.37 5.60 -7.65
N VAL A 434 15.64 5.77 -8.95
CA VAL A 434 15.28 6.98 -9.71
C VAL A 434 14.57 6.66 -11.03
N PHE A 435 14.64 5.40 -11.48
CA PHE A 435 13.95 4.94 -12.68
C PHE A 435 12.90 3.92 -12.29
N VAL A 436 11.63 4.20 -12.63
CA VAL A 436 10.52 3.27 -12.43
C VAL A 436 9.98 2.82 -13.77
N ILE A 437 9.76 1.53 -13.93
CA ILE A 437 9.11 0.95 -15.12
C ILE A 437 7.78 0.35 -14.66
N ASP A 438 6.68 0.86 -15.19
CA ASP A 438 5.32 0.49 -14.81
C ASP A 438 4.54 -0.06 -16.01
N PRO A 439 4.42 -1.41 -16.11
CA PRO A 439 3.53 -2.05 -17.07
C PRO A 439 2.04 -1.77 -16.86
N GLY A 440 1.62 -1.25 -15.70
CA GLY A 440 0.22 -0.93 -15.44
C GLY A 440 -0.65 -2.11 -14.99
N PHE A 441 -0.05 -3.22 -14.58
CA PHE A 441 -0.77 -4.42 -14.13
C PHE A 441 -0.41 -4.85 -12.70
N ALA A 442 -1.34 -5.58 -12.06
CA ALA A 442 -1.14 -6.27 -10.79
C ALA A 442 -2.02 -7.53 -10.73
N LYS A 443 -1.65 -8.51 -9.90
CA LYS A 443 -2.53 -9.63 -9.56
C LYS A 443 -3.48 -9.22 -8.44
N GLN A 444 -4.78 -9.35 -8.67
CA GLN A 444 -5.83 -9.05 -7.69
C GLN A 444 -6.68 -10.29 -7.42
N LYS A 445 -7.07 -10.44 -6.16
CA LYS A 445 -8.02 -11.47 -5.74
C LYS A 445 -9.42 -11.03 -6.18
N VAL A 446 -10.13 -11.91 -6.86
CA VAL A 446 -11.50 -11.68 -7.33
C VAL A 446 -12.37 -12.86 -6.93
N TYR A 447 -13.46 -12.57 -6.25
CA TYR A 447 -14.47 -13.53 -5.84
C TYR A 447 -15.76 -13.32 -6.64
N ASN A 448 -16.26 -14.40 -7.23
CA ASN A 448 -17.57 -14.40 -7.88
C ASN A 448 -18.58 -15.15 -7.00
N PRO A 449 -19.55 -14.46 -6.37
CA PRO A 449 -20.49 -15.07 -5.43
C PRO A 449 -21.47 -16.05 -6.09
N ARG A 450 -21.76 -15.89 -7.39
CA ARG A 450 -22.70 -16.77 -8.11
C ARG A 450 -22.15 -18.16 -8.33
N ILE A 451 -20.88 -18.25 -8.72
CA ILE A 451 -20.18 -19.52 -8.95
C ILE A 451 -19.38 -19.99 -7.72
N ARG A 452 -19.28 -19.15 -6.67
CA ARG A 452 -18.52 -19.40 -5.43
C ARG A 452 -17.04 -19.70 -5.67
N VAL A 453 -16.46 -19.09 -6.69
CA VAL A 453 -15.05 -19.26 -7.05
C VAL A 453 -14.27 -18.00 -6.72
N GLU A 454 -13.15 -18.19 -6.06
CA GLU A 454 -12.12 -17.19 -5.87
C GLU A 454 -10.97 -17.44 -6.85
N SER A 455 -10.47 -16.37 -7.48
CA SER A 455 -9.41 -16.46 -8.48
C SER A 455 -8.46 -15.29 -8.35
N LEU A 456 -7.19 -15.53 -8.65
CA LEU A 456 -6.16 -14.50 -8.74
C LEU A 456 -6.00 -14.09 -10.20
N LEU A 457 -6.49 -12.91 -10.56
CA LEU A 457 -6.51 -12.43 -11.93
C LEU A 457 -5.50 -11.28 -12.09
N VAL A 458 -4.84 -11.24 -13.25
CA VAL A 458 -4.06 -10.07 -13.65
C VAL A 458 -5.02 -9.00 -14.15
N THR A 459 -4.98 -7.83 -13.53
CA THR A 459 -5.86 -6.69 -13.85
C THR A 459 -5.04 -5.42 -14.01
N ALA A 460 -5.58 -4.45 -14.75
CA ALA A 460 -5.02 -3.11 -14.79
C ALA A 460 -5.04 -2.48 -13.38
N ILE A 461 -4.06 -1.64 -13.11
CA ILE A 461 -3.99 -0.86 -11.87
C ILE A 461 -4.87 0.38 -11.94
N SER A 462 -5.11 1.00 -10.78
CA SER A 462 -5.77 2.30 -10.69
C SER A 462 -4.79 3.45 -10.94
N LYS A 463 -5.32 4.64 -11.23
CA LYS A 463 -4.53 5.88 -11.34
C LYS A 463 -3.79 6.20 -10.04
N ALA A 464 -4.42 5.95 -8.88
CA ALA A 464 -3.79 6.09 -7.58
C ALA A 464 -2.56 5.18 -7.45
N SER A 465 -2.68 3.90 -7.84
CA SER A 465 -1.57 2.93 -7.85
C SER A 465 -0.45 3.37 -8.80
N ALA A 466 -0.79 3.76 -10.03
CA ALA A 466 0.17 4.28 -11.02
C ALA A 466 0.93 5.52 -10.52
N GLN A 467 0.26 6.40 -9.76
CA GLN A 467 0.88 7.57 -9.14
C GLN A 467 1.82 7.19 -8.01
N GLN A 468 1.44 6.22 -7.16
CA GLN A 468 2.30 5.71 -6.09
C GLN A 468 3.56 5.02 -6.63
N ARG A 469 3.43 4.24 -7.71
CA ARG A 469 4.54 3.62 -8.42
C ARG A 469 5.50 4.68 -8.97
N ALA A 470 4.98 5.68 -9.69
CA ALA A 470 5.78 6.79 -10.21
C ALA A 470 6.50 7.55 -9.07
N GLY A 471 5.81 7.79 -7.95
CA GLY A 471 6.38 8.46 -6.78
C GLY A 471 7.59 7.73 -6.16
N ARG A 472 7.82 6.45 -6.46
CA ARG A 472 9.02 5.73 -6.01
C ARG A 472 10.30 6.26 -6.65
N ALA A 473 10.23 6.83 -7.85
CA ALA A 473 11.36 7.45 -8.55
C ALA A 473 11.78 8.79 -7.94
N GLY A 474 10.85 9.52 -7.32
CA GLY A 474 11.07 10.90 -6.84
C GLY A 474 11.54 11.00 -5.39
N ARG A 475 12.03 9.92 -4.78
CA ARG A 475 12.28 9.90 -3.33
C ARG A 475 13.60 10.52 -2.91
N THR A 476 14.65 10.28 -3.69
CA THR A 476 16.01 10.67 -3.35
C THR A 476 16.46 11.89 -4.14
N ARG A 477 16.00 12.00 -5.38
CA ARG A 477 16.30 13.07 -6.34
C ARG A 477 15.25 13.03 -7.47
N PRO A 478 15.26 13.98 -8.42
CA PRO A 478 14.40 13.90 -9.60
C PRO A 478 14.57 12.55 -10.31
N GLY A 479 13.47 12.02 -10.84
CA GLY A 479 13.47 10.68 -11.42
C GLY A 479 12.57 10.58 -12.65
N LYS A 480 12.55 9.40 -13.26
CA LYS A 480 11.76 9.11 -14.47
C LYS A 480 10.90 7.88 -14.26
N CYS A 481 9.65 7.94 -14.70
CA CYS A 481 8.72 6.82 -14.70
C CYS A 481 8.28 6.49 -16.13
N PHE A 482 8.58 5.28 -16.58
CA PHE A 482 8.24 4.75 -17.89
C PHE A 482 6.99 3.88 -17.79
N ARG A 483 5.86 4.43 -18.21
CA ARG A 483 4.56 3.74 -18.27
C ARG A 483 4.43 3.03 -19.61
N LEU A 484 4.29 1.70 -19.59
CA LEU A 484 4.20 0.88 -20.82
C LEU A 484 2.78 0.83 -21.40
N TYR A 485 2.07 1.94 -21.26
CA TYR A 485 0.71 2.14 -21.74
C TYR A 485 0.55 3.59 -22.21
N THR A 486 -0.47 3.83 -23.01
CA THR A 486 -0.74 5.16 -23.57
C THR A 486 -1.31 6.10 -22.52
N GLU A 487 -1.09 7.41 -22.69
CA GLU A 487 -1.71 8.43 -21.84
C GLU A 487 -3.25 8.38 -21.91
N LYS A 488 -3.79 8.01 -23.08
CA LYS A 488 -5.23 7.79 -23.25
C LYS A 488 -5.73 6.68 -22.34
N ALA A 489 -5.07 5.52 -22.33
CA ALA A 489 -5.44 4.40 -21.46
C ALA A 489 -5.40 4.81 -19.98
N TYR A 490 -4.37 5.56 -19.56
CA TYR A 490 -4.30 6.11 -18.20
C TYR A 490 -5.51 6.99 -17.86
N LYS A 491 -5.94 7.88 -18.75
CA LYS A 491 -7.03 8.83 -18.49
C LYS A 491 -8.42 8.20 -18.57
N THR A 492 -8.65 7.31 -19.55
CA THR A 492 -10.00 6.83 -19.90
C THR A 492 -10.30 5.39 -19.49
N GLU A 493 -9.28 4.52 -19.39
CA GLU A 493 -9.49 3.08 -19.14
C GLU A 493 -9.19 2.71 -17.67
N MET A 494 -8.22 3.38 -17.04
CA MET A 494 -7.88 3.14 -15.64
C MET A 494 -8.86 3.82 -14.69
N GLN A 495 -9.25 3.09 -13.64
CA GLN A 495 -10.08 3.61 -12.54
C GLN A 495 -9.26 4.54 -11.65
N ASP A 496 -9.90 5.52 -11.00
CA ASP A 496 -9.18 6.45 -10.13
C ASP A 496 -8.57 5.74 -8.92
N ASN A 497 -9.36 4.87 -8.28
CA ASN A 497 -8.97 4.09 -7.10
C ASN A 497 -9.23 2.61 -7.32
N THR A 498 -8.41 1.78 -6.66
CA THR A 498 -8.64 0.33 -6.60
C THR A 498 -9.83 0.03 -5.69
N TYR A 499 -10.73 -0.87 -6.08
CA TYR A 499 -11.82 -1.29 -5.20
C TYR A 499 -11.29 -1.89 -3.88
N PRO A 500 -11.91 -1.56 -2.73
CA PRO A 500 -11.62 -2.19 -1.45
C PRO A 500 -11.70 -3.72 -1.52
N GLU A 501 -10.88 -4.41 -0.73
CA GLU A 501 -10.83 -5.88 -0.74
C GLU A 501 -12.17 -6.52 -0.33
N ILE A 502 -12.92 -5.88 0.56
CA ILE A 502 -14.24 -6.35 1.02
C ILE A 502 -15.25 -6.53 -0.13
N LEU A 503 -15.12 -5.78 -1.22
CA LEU A 503 -16.03 -5.86 -2.37
C LEU A 503 -15.68 -6.97 -3.36
N ARG A 504 -14.51 -7.61 -3.21
CA ARG A 504 -13.94 -8.54 -4.21
C ARG A 504 -13.36 -9.83 -3.62
N SER A 505 -13.53 -10.07 -2.33
CA SER A 505 -13.03 -11.27 -1.64
C SER A 505 -14.16 -12.13 -1.07
N ASN A 506 -13.86 -13.40 -0.81
CA ASN A 506 -14.76 -14.27 -0.06
C ASN A 506 -14.84 -13.82 1.40
N LEU A 507 -16.05 -13.63 1.93
CA LEU A 507 -16.30 -13.12 3.28
C LEU A 507 -16.50 -14.22 4.34
N GLY A 508 -16.36 -15.51 4.01
CA GLY A 508 -16.59 -16.60 4.96
C GLY A 508 -15.77 -16.47 6.25
N SER A 509 -14.47 -16.20 6.14
CA SER A 509 -13.59 -16.01 7.30
C SER A 509 -13.95 -14.74 8.09
N VAL A 510 -14.43 -13.70 7.40
CA VAL A 510 -14.82 -12.41 8.00
C VAL A 510 -16.09 -12.53 8.81
N VAL A 511 -17.12 -13.13 8.21
CA VAL A 511 -18.40 -13.33 8.89
C VAL A 511 -18.21 -14.18 10.14
N LEU A 512 -17.35 -15.21 10.08
CA LEU A 512 -17.02 -16.02 11.24
C LEU A 512 -16.34 -15.19 12.35
N GLN A 513 -15.40 -14.31 11.98
CA GLN A 513 -14.71 -13.42 12.94
C GLN A 513 -15.66 -12.37 13.55
N LEU A 514 -16.53 -11.75 12.74
CA LEU A 514 -17.53 -10.80 13.20
C LEU A 514 -18.50 -11.46 14.18
N LYS A 515 -19.00 -12.66 13.86
CA LYS A 515 -19.86 -13.44 14.74
C LYS A 515 -19.17 -13.81 16.06
N LYS A 516 -17.88 -14.18 16.01
CA LYS A 516 -17.07 -14.43 17.22
C LYS A 516 -16.87 -13.18 18.08
N LEU A 517 -16.83 -11.99 17.47
CA LEU A 517 -16.81 -10.70 18.18
C LEU A 517 -18.17 -10.31 18.80
N GLY A 518 -19.22 -11.12 18.60
CA GLY A 518 -20.57 -10.81 19.08
C GLY A 518 -21.33 -9.84 18.17
N ILE A 519 -20.90 -9.68 16.92
CA ILE A 519 -21.59 -8.84 15.94
C ILE A 519 -22.61 -9.70 15.19
N ASP A 520 -23.86 -9.61 15.61
CA ASP A 520 -24.94 -10.41 15.02
C ASP A 520 -25.59 -9.77 13.79
N ASP A 521 -25.76 -8.45 13.83
CA ASP A 521 -26.34 -7.69 12.72
C ASP A 521 -25.26 -7.30 11.70
N LEU A 522 -24.97 -8.23 10.80
CA LEU A 522 -23.99 -8.03 9.73
C LEU A 522 -24.47 -7.06 8.64
N VAL A 523 -25.78 -6.80 8.56
CA VAL A 523 -26.37 -5.92 7.54
C VAL A 523 -26.19 -4.47 7.92
N HIS A 524 -26.37 -4.15 9.21
CA HIS A 524 -26.21 -2.79 9.73
C HIS A 524 -24.84 -2.54 10.38
N PHE A 525 -23.91 -3.51 10.30
CA PHE A 525 -22.54 -3.26 10.68
C PHE A 525 -21.96 -2.10 9.86
N ASP A 526 -21.29 -1.16 10.53
CA ASP A 526 -20.80 0.09 9.96
C ASP A 526 -19.57 -0.16 9.08
N PHE A 527 -19.76 -0.78 7.92
CA PHE A 527 -18.71 -0.90 6.92
C PHE A 527 -18.50 0.43 6.19
N MET A 528 -17.24 0.82 5.96
CA MET A 528 -16.94 1.99 5.14
C MET A 528 -17.49 1.85 3.71
N ASP A 529 -17.33 0.68 3.12
CA ASP A 529 -17.96 0.30 1.86
C ASP A 529 -18.63 -1.07 2.07
N PRO A 530 -19.96 -1.14 2.23
CA PRO A 530 -20.65 -2.39 2.54
C PRO A 530 -20.56 -3.38 1.36
N PRO A 531 -20.30 -4.67 1.63
CA PRO A 531 -20.28 -5.69 0.59
C PRO A 531 -21.67 -5.93 0.00
N ALA A 532 -21.70 -6.51 -1.20
CA ALA A 532 -22.96 -6.91 -1.82
C ALA A 532 -23.71 -7.93 -0.91
N PRO A 533 -25.04 -7.77 -0.70
CA PRO A 533 -25.82 -8.69 0.13
C PRO A 533 -25.70 -10.16 -0.30
N GLU A 534 -25.59 -10.41 -1.61
CA GLU A 534 -25.38 -11.76 -2.14
C GLU A 534 -24.08 -12.39 -1.59
N THR A 535 -22.99 -11.62 -1.50
CA THR A 535 -21.70 -12.11 -0.98
C THR A 535 -21.79 -12.46 0.51
N LEU A 536 -22.47 -11.63 1.31
CA LEU A 536 -22.71 -11.93 2.73
C LEU A 536 -23.58 -13.17 2.90
N MET A 537 -24.66 -13.30 2.12
CA MET A 537 -25.53 -14.45 2.15
C MET A 537 -24.76 -15.74 1.82
N ARG A 538 -23.87 -15.73 0.81
CA ARG A 538 -23.03 -16.89 0.50
C ARG A 538 -22.05 -17.25 1.62
N ALA A 539 -21.52 -16.26 2.34
CA ALA A 539 -20.66 -16.50 3.49
C ALA A 539 -21.46 -17.15 4.64
N LEU A 540 -22.66 -16.65 4.95
CA LEU A 540 -23.56 -17.24 5.95
C LEU A 540 -23.96 -18.67 5.59
N GLU A 541 -24.38 -18.91 4.33
CA GLU A 541 -24.69 -20.25 3.84
C GLU A 541 -23.50 -21.20 3.99
N LEU A 542 -22.29 -20.77 3.59
CA LEU A 542 -21.08 -21.57 3.73
C LEU A 542 -20.82 -21.95 5.19
N LEU A 543 -20.96 -21.00 6.12
CA LEU A 543 -20.72 -21.26 7.53
C LEU A 543 -21.79 -22.16 8.16
N ASN A 544 -23.06 -22.02 7.73
CA ASN A 544 -24.12 -22.96 8.12
C ASN A 544 -23.80 -24.38 7.59
N TYR A 545 -23.41 -24.53 6.32
CA TYR A 545 -22.99 -25.84 5.77
C TYR A 545 -21.82 -26.49 6.51
N LEU A 546 -20.92 -25.68 7.10
CA LEU A 546 -19.80 -26.18 7.91
C LEU A 546 -20.21 -26.47 9.37
N ALA A 547 -21.47 -26.21 9.73
CA ALA A 547 -22.02 -26.21 11.09
C ALA A 547 -21.30 -25.23 12.03
N ALA A 548 -20.68 -24.18 11.47
CA ALA A 548 -20.09 -23.08 12.24
C ALA A 548 -21.17 -22.11 12.73
N LEU A 549 -22.26 -21.97 11.97
CA LEU A 549 -23.48 -21.29 12.38
C LEU A 549 -24.64 -22.30 12.44
N ASN A 550 -25.65 -22.02 13.24
CA ASN A 550 -26.93 -22.73 13.22
C ASN A 550 -27.89 -22.13 12.17
N ASP A 551 -29.10 -22.69 12.05
CA ASP A 551 -30.12 -22.21 11.09
C ASP A 551 -30.66 -20.81 11.41
N ASP A 552 -30.54 -20.36 12.66
CA ASP A 552 -30.89 -19.00 13.10
C ASP A 552 -29.76 -17.99 12.81
N GLY A 553 -28.57 -18.46 12.41
CA GLY A 553 -27.41 -17.63 12.12
C GLY A 553 -26.52 -17.29 13.32
N ASP A 554 -26.70 -18.00 14.45
CA ASP A 554 -25.89 -17.87 15.66
C ASP A 554 -24.64 -18.75 15.61
N LEU A 555 -23.58 -18.29 16.28
CA LEU A 555 -22.32 -19.01 16.36
C LEU A 555 -22.44 -20.28 17.21
N THR A 556 -22.10 -21.42 16.63
CA THR A 556 -22.07 -22.71 17.37
C THR A 556 -20.77 -22.86 18.17
N GLU A 557 -20.71 -23.82 19.09
CA GLU A 557 -19.46 -24.16 19.78
C GLU A 557 -18.35 -24.54 18.80
N LEU A 558 -18.70 -25.29 17.75
CA LEU A 558 -17.80 -25.63 16.66
C LEU A 558 -17.32 -24.37 15.92
N GLY A 559 -18.24 -23.45 15.59
CA GLY A 559 -17.88 -22.18 14.95
C GLY A 559 -16.94 -21.35 15.82
N SER A 560 -17.19 -21.32 17.13
CA SER A 560 -16.32 -20.65 18.10
C SER A 560 -14.91 -21.25 18.12
N MET A 561 -14.79 -22.58 18.09
CA MET A 561 -13.49 -23.25 17.95
C MET A 561 -12.83 -22.97 16.59
N MET A 562 -13.60 -22.99 15.50
CA MET A 562 -13.11 -22.71 14.15
C MET A 562 -12.51 -21.30 14.05
N ALA A 563 -13.12 -20.32 14.71
CA ALA A 563 -12.68 -18.92 14.70
C ALA A 563 -11.30 -18.71 15.35
N GLU A 564 -10.91 -19.56 16.32
CA GLU A 564 -9.59 -19.50 16.95
C GLU A 564 -8.46 -19.90 15.99
N PHE A 565 -8.75 -20.72 14.99
CA PHE A 565 -7.76 -21.11 14.00
C PHE A 565 -7.53 -19.97 13.01
N PRO A 566 -6.27 -19.62 12.68
CA PRO A 566 -5.97 -18.61 11.67
C PRO A 566 -6.20 -19.13 10.24
N LEU A 567 -7.16 -20.04 10.01
CA LEU A 567 -7.35 -20.77 8.76
C LEU A 567 -8.65 -20.36 8.06
N ASP A 568 -8.79 -20.69 6.78
CA ASP A 568 -10.10 -20.62 6.13
C ASP A 568 -11.08 -21.58 6.83
N PRO A 569 -12.38 -21.23 6.95
CA PRO A 569 -13.37 -22.03 7.67
C PRO A 569 -13.39 -23.51 7.26
N GLN A 570 -13.20 -23.80 5.96
CA GLN A 570 -13.16 -25.17 5.45
C GLN A 570 -11.97 -25.97 6.02
N LEU A 571 -10.79 -25.35 6.10
CA LEU A 571 -9.59 -25.96 6.67
C LEU A 571 -9.69 -26.10 8.19
N ALA A 572 -10.24 -25.09 8.87
CA ALA A 572 -10.49 -25.16 10.31
C ALA A 572 -11.44 -26.32 10.66
N LYS A 573 -12.56 -26.44 9.93
CA LYS A 573 -13.50 -27.55 10.08
C LYS A 573 -12.83 -28.90 9.83
N MET A 574 -12.00 -29.00 8.78
CA MET A 574 -11.28 -30.23 8.44
C MET A 574 -10.34 -30.66 9.57
N VAL A 575 -9.57 -29.73 10.14
CA VAL A 575 -8.67 -30.01 11.28
C VAL A 575 -9.47 -30.46 12.50
N ILE A 576 -10.55 -29.78 12.86
CA ILE A 576 -11.35 -30.16 14.04
C ILE A 576 -12.03 -31.52 13.85
N ALA A 577 -12.65 -31.75 12.69
CA ALA A 577 -13.33 -33.01 12.39
C ALA A 577 -12.37 -34.21 12.30
N SER A 578 -11.10 -33.99 11.96
CA SER A 578 -10.10 -35.07 11.84
C SER A 578 -9.89 -35.87 13.13
N CYS A 579 -10.19 -35.29 14.29
CA CYS A 579 -10.15 -35.95 15.59
C CYS A 579 -11.11 -37.15 15.63
N ASP A 580 -12.31 -37.01 15.07
CA ASP A 580 -13.33 -38.07 15.05
C ASP A 580 -12.94 -39.23 14.11
N TYR A 581 -12.07 -38.94 13.12
CA TYR A 581 -11.55 -39.91 12.16
C TYR A 581 -10.18 -40.50 12.56
N ASN A 582 -9.63 -40.12 13.72
CA ASN A 582 -8.31 -40.54 14.19
C ASN A 582 -7.16 -40.30 13.18
N CYS A 583 -7.23 -39.22 12.40
CA CYS A 583 -6.24 -38.88 11.36
C CYS A 583 -5.73 -37.43 11.48
N SER A 584 -5.74 -36.87 12.69
CA SER A 584 -5.39 -35.47 12.93
C SER A 584 -3.95 -35.13 12.58
N ASN A 585 -3.02 -36.06 12.76
CA ASN A 585 -1.61 -35.84 12.43
C ASN A 585 -1.41 -35.63 10.93
N GLU A 586 -2.08 -36.44 10.11
CA GLU A 586 -2.05 -36.38 8.64
C GLU A 586 -2.77 -35.14 8.14
N VAL A 587 -3.97 -34.85 8.68
CA VAL A 587 -4.78 -33.68 8.30
C VAL A 587 -4.10 -32.37 8.70
N LEU A 588 -3.44 -32.31 9.86
CA LEU A 588 -2.64 -31.16 10.26
C LEU A 588 -1.48 -30.93 9.28
N SER A 589 -0.81 -32.02 8.90
CA SER A 589 0.29 -32.02 7.93
C SER A 589 -0.18 -31.52 6.54
N ILE A 590 -1.34 -32.02 6.07
CA ILE A 590 -2.02 -31.55 4.85
C ILE A 590 -2.35 -30.06 4.94
N THR A 591 -2.98 -29.64 6.05
CA THR A 591 -3.42 -28.26 6.25
C THR A 591 -2.25 -27.28 6.29
N ALA A 592 -1.15 -27.68 6.92
CA ALA A 592 0.09 -26.90 6.93
C ALA A 592 0.63 -26.68 5.51
N MET A 593 0.58 -27.69 4.63
CA MET A 593 1.00 -27.54 3.24
C MET A 593 0.04 -26.76 2.36
N LEU A 594 -1.26 -26.85 2.59
CA LEU A 594 -2.25 -26.02 1.88
C LEU A 594 -2.16 -24.56 2.32
N SER A 595 -1.77 -24.32 3.57
CA SER A 595 -1.53 -22.99 4.13
C SER A 595 -0.16 -22.42 3.73
N GLY A 596 0.80 -23.27 3.37
CA GLY A 596 2.09 -22.90 2.82
C GLY A 596 1.98 -22.58 1.33
N ASN A 597 2.67 -21.53 0.88
CA ASN A 597 2.63 -21.17 -0.54
C ASN A 597 3.24 -22.27 -1.42
N ARG A 598 2.59 -22.60 -2.55
CA ARG A 598 3.04 -23.64 -3.49
C ARG A 598 4.40 -23.27 -4.11
N GLY A 599 5.50 -23.69 -3.50
CA GLY A 599 6.86 -23.59 -4.05
C GLY A 599 7.18 -24.66 -5.10
N LYS A 600 6.22 -25.12 -5.92
CA LYS A 600 6.53 -26.15 -6.93
C LYS A 600 7.06 -25.52 -8.21
N ARG A 601 8.35 -25.71 -8.48
CA ARG A 601 8.95 -25.53 -9.81
C ARG A 601 8.35 -26.57 -10.77
N THR A 602 7.44 -26.16 -11.65
CA THR A 602 7.15 -26.94 -12.87
C THR A 602 8.21 -26.61 -13.91
N LYS A 603 9.38 -27.25 -13.85
CA LYS A 603 10.19 -27.38 -15.08
C LYS A 603 9.38 -28.28 -16.02
N LYS A 604 9.00 -27.76 -17.20
CA LYS A 604 8.36 -28.53 -18.27
C LYS A 604 9.28 -29.70 -18.65
N ASN A 605 9.05 -30.87 -18.07
CA ASN A 605 9.71 -32.10 -18.47
C ASN A 605 8.72 -32.88 -19.36
N PRO A 606 9.00 -33.06 -20.66
CA PRO A 606 8.12 -33.81 -21.58
C PRO A 606 7.81 -35.23 -21.09
N ALA A 607 8.68 -35.81 -20.25
CA ALA A 607 8.52 -37.15 -19.70
C ALA A 607 7.35 -37.30 -18.70
N LEU A 608 6.89 -36.21 -18.06
CA LEU A 608 5.72 -36.28 -17.15
C LEU A 608 4.38 -36.10 -17.86
N GLN A 609 4.37 -35.62 -19.12
CA GLN A 609 3.14 -35.44 -19.89
C GLN A 609 2.67 -36.72 -20.60
N SER A 610 3.49 -37.77 -20.68
CA SER A 610 3.13 -39.02 -21.35
C SER A 610 2.26 -39.98 -20.52
N LEU A 611 2.02 -39.70 -19.23
CA LEU A 611 1.09 -40.44 -18.38
C LEU A 611 -0.28 -39.72 -18.31
N GLY A 612 -0.82 -39.40 -19.48
CA GLY A 612 -2.15 -38.86 -19.66
C GLY A 612 -3.20 -39.97 -19.68
N GLY A 613 -3.63 -40.43 -18.50
CA GLY A 613 -4.74 -41.37 -18.43
C GLY A 613 -4.99 -41.93 -17.03
N LEU A 614 -5.65 -41.16 -16.16
CA LEU A 614 -6.59 -41.66 -15.13
C LEU A 614 -7.18 -40.45 -14.36
N ARG A 615 -8.23 -39.82 -14.91
CA ARG A 615 -8.87 -38.62 -14.32
C ARG A 615 -9.78 -38.90 -13.11
N PHE A 616 -9.73 -40.08 -12.51
CA PHE A 616 -10.51 -40.43 -11.31
C PHE A 616 -9.64 -40.64 -10.05
N TRP A 617 -8.31 -40.73 -10.19
CA TRP A 617 -7.35 -40.97 -9.09
C TRP A 617 -6.62 -39.71 -8.60
N PHE A 618 -6.93 -38.55 -9.17
CA PHE A 618 -6.12 -37.34 -9.01
C PHE A 618 -6.16 -36.76 -7.58
N TRP A 619 -7.28 -36.89 -6.86
CA TRP A 619 -7.40 -36.35 -5.49
C TRP A 619 -6.75 -37.27 -4.45
N PHE A 620 -6.94 -38.59 -4.54
CA PHE A 620 -6.30 -39.55 -3.63
C PHE A 620 -4.77 -39.48 -3.76
N LEU A 621 -4.26 -39.34 -4.99
CA LEU A 621 -2.83 -39.17 -5.22
C LEU A 621 -2.28 -37.87 -4.66
N ILE A 622 -2.99 -36.73 -4.77
CA ILE A 622 -2.46 -35.45 -4.27
C ILE A 622 -2.34 -35.47 -2.75
N PHE A 623 -3.38 -35.91 -2.03
CA PHE A 623 -3.36 -35.95 -0.56
C PHE A 623 -2.44 -37.06 -0.03
N SER A 624 -2.42 -38.24 -0.64
CA SER A 624 -1.48 -39.31 -0.28
C SER A 624 -0.03 -38.94 -0.61
N MET A 625 0.24 -38.30 -1.76
CA MET A 625 1.58 -37.80 -2.11
C MET A 625 2.03 -36.70 -1.15
N ILE A 626 1.11 -35.87 -0.67
CA ILE A 626 1.35 -34.86 0.38
C ILE A 626 1.75 -35.53 1.70
N VAL A 627 1.02 -36.55 2.15
CA VAL A 627 1.32 -37.27 3.40
C VAL A 627 2.65 -38.03 3.27
N ASN A 628 2.87 -38.73 2.15
CA ASN A 628 4.12 -39.41 1.86
C ASN A 628 5.31 -38.45 1.72
N PHE A 629 5.06 -37.24 1.19
CA PHE A 629 6.08 -36.19 1.11
C PHE A 629 6.52 -35.73 2.50
N ILE A 630 5.58 -35.58 3.45
CA ILE A 630 5.93 -35.21 4.84
C ILE A 630 6.56 -36.37 5.60
N ALA A 631 6.09 -37.60 5.41
CA ALA A 631 6.73 -38.78 5.99
C ALA A 631 8.20 -38.85 5.53
N GLY A 632 8.44 -38.71 4.23
CA GLY A 632 9.79 -38.64 3.66
C GLY A 632 10.59 -37.42 4.15
N PHE A 633 9.95 -36.26 4.32
CA PHE A 633 10.61 -35.04 4.82
C PHE A 633 11.00 -35.14 6.31
N LYS A 634 10.14 -35.74 7.14
CA LYS A 634 10.38 -35.97 8.57
C LYS A 634 11.44 -37.04 8.82
N GLU A 635 11.52 -38.08 7.98
CA GLU A 635 12.59 -39.09 8.07
C GLU A 635 13.97 -38.57 7.63
N LEU A 636 14.02 -37.48 6.84
CA LEU A 636 15.26 -36.96 6.22
C LEU A 636 15.64 -35.55 6.72
N ILE A 637 15.58 -35.32 8.03
CA ILE A 637 16.08 -34.08 8.63
C ILE A 637 17.59 -33.94 8.35
N LEU A 638 17.99 -32.79 7.76
CA LEU A 638 19.36 -32.21 7.62
C LEU A 638 20.13 -32.26 6.27
N PHE A 639 19.52 -32.47 5.09
CA PHE A 639 20.28 -32.29 3.83
C PHE A 639 19.69 -31.27 2.84
N PRO A 640 20.26 -30.04 2.77
CA PRO A 640 19.96 -29.05 1.72
C PRO A 640 20.12 -29.61 0.30
N LYS A 641 21.05 -30.55 0.10
CA LYS A 641 21.27 -31.22 -1.19
C LYS A 641 20.03 -31.99 -1.68
N TYR A 642 19.24 -32.58 -0.78
CA TYR A 642 18.06 -33.35 -1.17
C TYR A 642 16.89 -32.45 -1.55
N LEU A 643 16.76 -31.28 -0.90
CA LEU A 643 15.81 -30.22 -1.26
C LEU A 643 16.04 -29.70 -2.68
N VAL A 644 17.31 -29.49 -3.06
CA VAL A 644 17.69 -29.07 -4.42
C VAL A 644 17.47 -30.20 -5.43
N ASN A 645 17.88 -31.44 -5.10
CA ASN A 645 17.73 -32.61 -5.97
C ASN A 645 16.27 -33.05 -6.15
N SER A 646 15.40 -32.76 -5.17
CA SER A 646 13.96 -33.04 -5.23
C SER A 646 13.14 -31.83 -5.71
N PHE A 647 13.80 -30.74 -6.14
CA PHE A 647 13.18 -29.52 -6.66
C PHE A 647 12.28 -28.75 -5.67
N ILE A 648 12.56 -28.83 -4.37
CA ILE A 648 11.75 -28.26 -3.28
C ILE A 648 12.22 -26.85 -2.89
N VAL A 649 13.53 -26.55 -2.91
CA VAL A 649 14.10 -25.21 -2.64
C VAL A 649 15.30 -24.96 -3.57
N THR A 650 15.59 -23.70 -3.91
CA THR A 650 16.77 -23.29 -4.69
C THR A 650 18.08 -23.51 -3.98
#